data_AF-A0A219AN43-F1
#
_entry.id   AF-A0A219AN43-F1
#
_cell.length_a   1.000
_cell.length_b   1.000
_cell.length_c   1.000
_cell.angle_alpha   90.00
_cell.angle_beta   90.00
_cell.angle_gamma   90.00
#
_symmetry.space_group_name_H-M   'P 1'
#
loop_
_entity.id
_entity.type
_entity.pdbx_description
1 polymer ?
#
loop_
_entity_poly.entity_id
_entity_poly.type
_entity_poly.pdbx_seq_one_letter_code
_entity_poly.pdbx_strand_id
1 'polypeptide(L)'
;MVKISVIIPVFNKEIYLRKSIDSVLNQTMKDLEIICINDGSTDNSLDILKEYEDKYEFIKVYSHENQGAGISRNEGIKIAKGEYIAFLDADDYYINKESLEKLYNTGKLNNANLVSGNIKIINSKGEVKTTSDSKYYKNNIIIKPEEYGIPWYFYKNIYKREFLISNNIYFPNLIIGEDSVFLAKSLSKLDCIYIVNIDLYGYCYKDNTNKSNNPKAVYDYVKQFECIFKYFKNPKFNKIKHDYEYKLFNFANRLSTKNKEIMLSAIKEIFKDNLNIIKRFEDYYYLKYSNNKKLMENLNITLEKPRISIIIPLYNTEKYLNENIDSILKQDFEDFEIIYVNDGSTDKSLEILESYKDKRIKIINQKNQGAAVARNTGLKHSNGEYIYFIDSDDYITPNTLKKLYENAIINDSEIVLYKIAKFNEDKIRYNAPGFDFEKKIKNINFKHYTFDYHKIKHYIFNDSFSPCNKLYKKEFLDSNNFYFKNGLIFEDVPFQIETMLKAEKMSYVPEYLYYYRSNPKSVMNKYENREDIYKIIDIVEEFLKENNYYNEVKYEFDYFKLLQISQYIIPANTEKYFKKAKKELEQVNINENKLVPKSKIKTYNMIINSNSLNEYKIKNYEKQIKILEKENKRLKNKNNLILNSNSWKITKFLRKIRNIRK
;
A
#
# COMPACT_ATOMS: atom_id res chain seq x y z
N MET A 1 43.89 -11.50 23.76
CA MET A 1 42.95 -10.36 23.82
C MET A 1 41.55 -10.91 23.58
N VAL A 2 40.58 -10.60 24.43
CA VAL A 2 39.21 -11.10 24.26
C VAL A 2 38.63 -10.51 22.98
N LYS A 3 38.18 -11.35 22.06
CA LYS A 3 37.62 -10.91 20.77
C LYS A 3 36.11 -10.71 20.85
N ILE A 4 35.38 -11.60 21.54
CA ILE A 4 33.93 -11.47 21.79
C ILE A 4 33.62 -11.64 23.28
N SER A 5 32.78 -10.76 23.84
CA SER A 5 32.08 -10.98 25.10
C SER A 5 30.66 -11.45 24.83
N VAL A 6 30.28 -12.62 25.33
CA VAL A 6 28.90 -13.13 25.25
C VAL A 6 28.18 -12.81 26.56
N ILE A 7 27.16 -11.96 26.50
CA ILE A 7 26.37 -11.54 27.68
C ILE A 7 25.10 -12.40 27.77
N ILE A 8 24.91 -13.03 28.92
CA ILE A 8 23.77 -13.92 29.22
C ILE A 8 23.01 -13.41 30.45
N PRO A 9 21.88 -12.70 30.29
CA PRO A 9 21.01 -12.38 31.43
C PRO A 9 20.24 -13.64 31.87
N VAL A 10 20.16 -13.87 33.18
CA VAL A 10 19.58 -15.10 33.76
C VAL A 10 18.58 -14.75 34.84
N PHE A 11 17.33 -15.18 34.66
CA PHE A 11 16.29 -15.15 35.68
C PHE A 11 15.42 -16.41 35.61
N ASN A 12 15.57 -17.30 36.60
CA ASN A 12 14.79 -18.54 36.75
C ASN A 12 14.78 -19.43 35.49
N LYS A 13 15.96 -19.89 35.05
CA LYS A 13 16.17 -20.67 33.82
C LYS A 13 16.91 -21.99 34.04
N GLU A 14 16.85 -22.57 35.23
CA GLU A 14 17.66 -23.76 35.61
C GLU A 14 17.59 -24.91 34.58
N ILE A 15 16.43 -25.13 33.97
CA ILE A 15 16.18 -26.22 33.00
C ILE A 15 16.94 -26.01 31.67
N TYR A 16 17.15 -24.76 31.25
CA TYR A 16 17.67 -24.43 29.91
C TYR A 16 19.10 -23.91 29.92
N LEU A 17 19.52 -23.37 31.07
CA LEU A 17 20.76 -22.61 31.20
C LEU A 17 22.00 -23.39 30.75
N ARG A 18 22.12 -24.66 31.12
CA ARG A 18 23.27 -25.51 30.71
C ARG A 18 23.42 -25.59 29.20
N LYS A 19 22.32 -25.86 28.49
CA LYS A 19 22.30 -25.95 27.03
C LYS A 19 22.70 -24.61 26.39
N SER A 20 22.26 -23.50 26.97
CA SER A 20 22.62 -22.16 26.51
C SER A 20 24.13 -21.92 26.61
N ILE A 21 24.72 -22.12 27.80
CA ILE A 21 26.16 -21.92 28.04
C ILE A 21 26.99 -22.90 27.21
N ASP A 22 26.61 -24.18 27.16
CA ASP A 22 27.30 -25.21 26.38
C ASP A 22 27.34 -24.85 24.89
N SER A 23 26.33 -24.17 24.35
CA SER A 23 26.33 -23.73 22.95
C SER A 23 27.39 -22.67 22.65
N VAL A 24 27.76 -21.86 23.65
CA VAL A 24 28.86 -20.90 23.57
C VAL A 24 30.20 -21.61 23.73
N LEU A 25 30.32 -22.54 24.67
CA LEU A 25 31.53 -23.35 24.88
C LEU A 25 31.89 -24.18 23.64
N ASN A 26 30.88 -24.66 22.92
CA ASN A 26 31.02 -25.44 21.69
C ASN A 26 31.39 -24.61 20.46
N GLN A 27 31.49 -23.28 20.57
CA GLN A 27 31.99 -22.45 19.47
C GLN A 27 33.45 -22.80 19.15
N THR A 28 33.78 -22.74 17.87
CA THR A 28 35.12 -22.95 17.30
C THR A 28 36.11 -21.89 17.79
N MET A 29 35.64 -20.65 17.91
CA MET A 29 36.38 -19.53 18.47
C MET A 29 36.56 -19.67 19.99
N LYS A 30 37.80 -19.63 20.47
CA LYS A 30 38.14 -19.75 21.91
C LYS A 30 38.57 -18.44 22.58
N ASP A 31 38.86 -17.40 21.80
CA ASP A 31 39.20 -16.06 22.30
C ASP A 31 37.96 -15.27 22.74
N LEU A 32 37.14 -15.84 23.62
CA LEU A 32 35.90 -15.24 24.12
C LEU A 32 35.84 -15.21 25.64
N GLU A 33 35.00 -14.34 26.18
CA GLU A 33 34.56 -14.39 27.58
C GLU A 33 33.04 -14.54 27.64
N ILE A 34 32.52 -15.16 28.69
CA ILE A 34 31.09 -15.32 28.95
C ILE A 34 30.76 -14.57 30.23
N ILE A 35 29.82 -13.62 30.13
CA ILE A 35 29.40 -12.78 31.22
C ILE A 35 27.96 -13.14 31.54
N CYS A 36 27.77 -13.88 32.63
CA CYS A 36 26.47 -14.26 33.12
C CYS A 36 26.02 -13.27 34.20
N ILE A 37 24.85 -12.68 34.01
CA ILE A 37 24.26 -11.74 34.96
C ILE A 37 23.00 -12.39 35.55
N ASN A 38 23.10 -12.83 36.80
CA ASN A 38 21.97 -13.36 37.57
C ASN A 38 21.11 -12.21 38.10
N ASP A 39 19.92 -12.09 37.53
CA ASP A 39 18.91 -11.05 37.80
C ASP A 39 18.00 -11.46 38.98
N GLY A 40 18.60 -11.92 40.08
CA GLY A 40 17.90 -12.31 41.29
C GLY A 40 17.13 -13.64 41.17
N SER A 41 17.69 -14.65 40.51
CA SER A 41 17.05 -15.98 40.40
C SER A 41 16.80 -16.61 41.78
N THR A 42 15.67 -17.31 41.89
CA THR A 42 15.22 -18.03 43.08
C THR A 42 15.21 -19.55 42.89
N ASP A 43 15.55 -20.03 41.70
CA ASP A 43 15.74 -21.45 41.38
C ASP A 43 17.24 -21.81 41.39
N ASN A 44 17.62 -23.01 40.91
CA ASN A 44 19.03 -23.46 40.90
C ASN A 44 19.89 -22.77 39.82
N SER A 45 19.41 -21.71 39.16
CA SER A 45 20.17 -21.04 38.10
C SER A 45 21.50 -20.48 38.62
N LEU A 46 21.53 -19.89 39.81
CA LEU A 46 22.76 -19.32 40.37
C LEU A 46 23.80 -20.41 40.68
N ASP A 47 23.37 -21.54 41.20
CA ASP A 47 24.26 -22.67 41.49
C ASP A 47 24.86 -23.25 40.20
N ILE A 48 24.04 -23.39 39.15
CA ILE A 48 24.52 -23.78 37.82
C ILE A 48 25.55 -22.76 37.30
N LEU A 49 25.27 -21.45 37.43
CA LEU A 49 26.22 -20.42 37.00
C LEU A 49 27.56 -20.52 37.74
N LYS A 50 27.53 -20.75 39.05
CA LYS A 50 28.75 -20.90 39.87
C LYS A 50 29.54 -22.14 39.52
N GLU A 51 28.89 -23.27 39.24
CA GLU A 51 29.55 -24.48 38.73
C GLU A 51 30.35 -24.20 37.44
N TYR A 52 29.78 -23.43 36.50
CA TYR A 52 30.47 -23.08 35.26
C TYR A 52 31.60 -22.05 35.48
N GLU A 53 31.43 -21.08 36.38
CA GLU A 53 32.47 -20.11 36.75
C GLU A 53 33.68 -20.80 37.39
N ASP A 54 33.46 -21.76 38.29
CA ASP A 54 34.53 -22.53 38.94
C ASP A 54 35.29 -23.41 37.94
N LYS A 55 34.59 -23.91 36.91
CA LYS A 55 35.16 -24.80 35.89
C LYS A 55 35.88 -24.08 34.76
N TYR A 56 35.49 -22.85 34.42
CA TYR A 56 35.99 -22.12 33.25
C TYR A 56 36.35 -20.68 33.59
N GLU A 57 37.65 -20.37 33.60
CA GLU A 57 38.17 -19.05 34.03
C GLU A 57 37.60 -17.85 33.24
N PHE A 58 37.26 -18.06 31.96
CA PHE A 58 36.70 -17.05 31.06
C PHE A 58 35.18 -16.86 31.21
N ILE A 59 34.53 -17.58 32.14
CA ILE A 59 33.16 -17.34 32.55
C ILE A 59 33.18 -16.50 33.83
N LYS A 60 32.37 -15.44 33.88
CA LYS A 60 32.20 -14.59 35.06
C LYS A 60 30.74 -14.40 35.41
N VAL A 61 30.41 -14.53 36.68
CA VAL A 61 29.05 -14.46 37.20
C VAL A 61 28.90 -13.26 38.12
N TYR A 62 27.94 -12.40 37.79
CA TYR A 62 27.53 -11.26 38.59
C TYR A 62 26.09 -11.45 39.03
N SER A 63 25.74 -10.96 40.22
CA SER A 63 24.39 -11.09 40.78
C SER A 63 23.90 -9.75 41.29
N HIS A 64 22.62 -9.47 41.05
CA HIS A 64 21.90 -8.35 41.65
C HIS A 64 20.45 -8.77 41.96
N GLU A 65 19.70 -7.92 42.66
CA GLU A 65 18.25 -8.11 42.82
C GLU A 65 17.53 -7.99 41.49
N ASN A 66 16.35 -8.62 41.33
CA ASN A 66 15.62 -8.60 40.06
C ASN A 66 15.27 -7.17 39.60
N GLN A 67 15.87 -6.76 38.49
CA GLN A 67 15.70 -5.47 37.83
C GLN A 67 15.31 -5.63 36.34
N GLY A 68 15.35 -6.84 35.80
CA GLY A 68 14.96 -7.17 34.45
C GLY A 68 16.13 -7.28 33.47
N ALA A 69 15.93 -8.11 32.43
CA ALA A 69 16.97 -8.48 31.48
C ALA A 69 17.66 -7.29 30.78
N GLY A 70 16.94 -6.21 30.47
CA GLY A 70 17.53 -5.01 29.88
C GLY A 70 18.61 -4.38 30.77
N ILE A 71 18.37 -4.31 32.08
CA ILE A 71 19.35 -3.76 33.04
C ILE A 71 20.54 -4.70 33.15
N SER A 72 20.30 -6.00 33.29
CA SER A 72 21.37 -7.01 33.32
C SER A 72 22.26 -6.97 32.07
N ARG A 73 21.66 -6.83 30.88
CA ARG A 73 22.42 -6.64 29.63
C ARG A 73 23.25 -5.36 29.64
N ASN A 74 22.73 -4.26 30.18
CA ASN A 74 23.47 -3.00 30.29
C ASN A 74 24.67 -3.11 31.23
N GLU A 75 24.54 -3.82 32.35
CA GLU A 75 25.67 -4.12 33.22
C GLU A 75 26.72 -4.92 32.48
N GLY A 76 26.30 -5.99 31.79
CA GLY A 76 27.16 -6.79 30.93
C GLY A 76 27.94 -5.96 29.90
N ILE A 77 27.29 -4.99 29.23
CA ILE A 77 27.95 -4.11 28.26
C ILE A 77 29.09 -3.31 28.92
N LYS A 78 28.87 -2.81 30.14
CA LYS A 78 29.84 -1.97 30.86
C LYS A 78 31.09 -2.75 31.26
N ILE A 79 30.93 -4.00 31.67
CA ILE A 79 32.03 -4.85 32.16
C ILE A 79 32.71 -5.67 31.07
N ALA A 80 32.08 -5.83 29.90
CA ALA A 80 32.64 -6.52 28.75
C ALA A 80 34.01 -5.95 28.36
N LYS A 81 34.93 -6.84 27.97
CA LYS A 81 36.31 -6.55 27.53
C LYS A 81 36.56 -6.93 26.07
N GLY A 82 35.64 -7.67 25.46
CA GLY A 82 35.70 -8.09 24.06
C GLY A 82 35.66 -6.91 23.10
N GLU A 83 36.35 -7.05 21.95
CA GLU A 83 36.24 -6.09 20.84
C GLU A 83 34.79 -6.00 20.33
N TYR A 84 34.09 -7.13 20.33
CA TYR A 84 32.67 -7.26 20.01
C TYR A 84 31.87 -7.82 21.19
N ILE A 85 30.58 -7.49 21.22
CA ILE A 85 29.60 -7.99 22.17
C ILE A 85 28.55 -8.81 21.41
N ALA A 86 28.24 -9.99 21.94
CA ALA A 86 27.11 -10.83 21.52
C ALA A 86 26.16 -11.02 22.70
N PHE A 87 24.88 -11.25 22.42
CA PHE A 87 23.88 -11.54 23.44
C PHE A 87 23.30 -12.93 23.23
N LEU A 88 22.97 -13.59 24.33
CA LEU A 88 22.29 -14.88 24.33
C LEU A 88 21.34 -14.94 25.52
N ASP A 89 20.05 -15.18 25.27
CA ASP A 89 19.10 -15.41 26.35
C ASP A 89 19.27 -16.83 26.92
N ALA A 90 19.09 -16.97 28.23
CA ALA A 90 19.41 -18.19 28.96
C ALA A 90 18.50 -19.40 28.63
N ASP A 91 17.40 -19.21 27.90
CA ASP A 91 16.55 -20.27 27.35
C ASP A 91 16.74 -20.54 25.85
N ASP A 92 17.67 -19.83 25.21
CA ASP A 92 18.04 -20.00 23.81
C ASP A 92 19.46 -20.57 23.67
N TYR A 93 19.89 -20.86 22.45
CA TYR A 93 21.24 -21.35 22.19
C TYR A 93 21.74 -21.00 20.78
N TYR A 94 23.07 -20.95 20.61
CA TYR A 94 23.67 -20.81 19.29
C TYR A 94 23.63 -22.13 18.52
N ILE A 95 23.15 -22.10 17.27
CA ILE A 95 22.91 -23.30 16.46
C ILE A 95 24.21 -23.78 15.81
N ASN A 96 24.96 -22.86 15.20
CA ASN A 96 26.16 -23.19 14.46
C ASN A 96 27.43 -22.87 15.27
N LYS A 97 28.33 -23.85 15.39
CA LYS A 97 29.60 -23.74 16.11
C LYS A 97 30.62 -22.77 15.48
N GLU A 98 30.43 -22.36 14.23
CA GLU A 98 31.30 -21.43 13.49
C GLU A 98 30.74 -20.01 13.46
N SER A 99 29.58 -19.77 14.09
CA SER A 99 28.83 -18.53 13.93
C SER A 99 29.56 -17.32 14.52
N LEU A 100 30.00 -17.39 15.78
CA LEU A 100 30.75 -16.28 16.40
C LEU A 100 32.06 -16.00 15.67
N GLU A 101 32.77 -17.04 15.23
CA GLU A 101 34.03 -16.89 14.49
C GLU A 101 33.82 -16.15 13.16
N LYS A 102 32.84 -16.58 12.35
CA LYS A 102 32.54 -15.96 11.05
C LYS A 102 32.03 -14.53 11.18
N LEU A 103 31.21 -14.25 12.21
CA LEU A 103 30.75 -12.90 12.47
C LEU A 103 31.91 -12.00 12.93
N TYR A 104 32.77 -12.47 13.86
CA TYR A 104 33.94 -11.73 14.30
C TYR A 104 34.88 -11.42 13.14
N ASN A 105 35.24 -12.42 12.33
CA ASN A 105 36.16 -12.26 11.21
C ASN A 105 35.61 -11.25 10.18
N THR A 106 34.31 -11.33 9.86
CA THR A 106 33.64 -10.33 9.02
C THR A 106 33.71 -8.93 9.64
N GLY A 107 33.42 -8.83 10.95
CA GLY A 107 33.46 -7.56 11.67
C GLY A 107 34.84 -6.94 11.66
N LYS A 108 35.86 -7.73 12.02
CA LYS A 108 37.25 -7.30 12.07
C LYS A 108 37.78 -6.86 10.70
N LEU A 109 37.56 -7.68 9.67
CA LEU A 109 38.03 -7.41 8.32
C LEU A 109 37.46 -6.09 7.76
N ASN A 110 36.21 -5.79 8.07
CA ASN A 110 35.50 -4.63 7.54
C ASN A 110 35.41 -3.46 8.51
N ASN A 111 36.02 -3.57 9.70
CA ASN A 111 35.84 -2.62 10.80
C ASN A 111 34.35 -2.32 11.11
N ALA A 112 33.50 -3.34 11.04
CA ALA A 112 32.05 -3.17 11.10
C ALA A 112 31.57 -2.89 12.53
N ASN A 113 30.66 -1.92 12.69
CA ASN A 113 30.03 -1.62 13.97
C ASN A 113 28.94 -2.64 14.35
N LEU A 114 28.32 -3.31 13.37
CA LEU A 114 27.33 -4.36 13.56
C LEU A 114 27.49 -5.42 12.46
N VAL A 115 27.51 -6.69 12.87
CA VAL A 115 27.45 -7.84 11.96
C VAL A 115 26.27 -8.72 12.36
N SER A 116 25.46 -9.14 11.39
CA SER A 116 24.24 -9.90 11.61
C SER A 116 24.31 -11.28 10.97
N GLY A 117 23.82 -12.29 11.69
CA GLY A 117 23.56 -13.63 11.16
C GLY A 117 22.07 -13.86 10.89
N ASN A 118 21.72 -15.12 10.69
CA ASN A 118 20.34 -15.60 10.62
C ASN A 118 19.86 -16.10 11.98
N ILE A 119 18.54 -16.13 12.12
CA ILE A 119 17.82 -16.67 13.29
C ILE A 119 16.89 -17.79 12.84
N LYS A 120 16.75 -18.82 13.68
CA LYS A 120 15.74 -19.88 13.54
C LYS A 120 14.87 -19.94 14.78
N ILE A 121 13.62 -20.33 14.59
CA ILE A 121 12.70 -20.66 15.68
C ILE A 121 12.78 -22.17 15.93
N ILE A 122 12.85 -22.54 17.20
CA ILE A 122 12.85 -23.92 17.66
C ILE A 122 11.60 -24.13 18.51
N ASN A 123 10.74 -25.06 18.12
CA ASN A 123 9.54 -25.36 18.92
C ASN A 123 9.84 -26.30 20.08
N SER A 124 8.83 -26.59 20.90
CA SER A 124 8.90 -27.49 22.05
C SER A 124 9.36 -28.92 21.72
N LYS A 125 9.23 -29.35 20.45
CA LYS A 125 9.70 -30.66 19.96
C LYS A 125 11.14 -30.62 19.40
N GLY A 126 11.78 -29.45 19.39
CA GLY A 126 13.11 -29.27 18.82
C GLY A 126 13.13 -29.05 17.30
N GLU A 127 11.98 -28.89 16.64
CA GLU A 127 11.93 -28.63 15.20
C GLU A 127 12.41 -27.21 14.89
N VAL A 128 13.33 -27.09 13.94
CA VAL A 128 13.93 -25.82 13.52
C VAL A 128 13.20 -25.26 12.30
N LYS A 129 12.70 -24.02 12.40
CA LYS A 129 11.96 -23.32 11.32
C LYS A 129 12.49 -21.91 11.10
N THR A 130 12.30 -21.39 9.89
CA THR A 130 12.55 -19.97 9.59
C THR A 130 11.36 -19.13 10.05
N THR A 131 11.63 -17.98 10.68
CA THR A 131 10.59 -16.99 11.02
C THR A 131 10.22 -16.12 9.81
N SER A 132 8.95 -15.73 9.70
CA SER A 132 8.49 -14.72 8.73
C SER A 132 8.79 -13.28 9.17
N ASP A 133 9.02 -13.08 10.47
CA ASP A 133 9.21 -11.75 11.07
C ASP A 133 10.66 -11.26 11.00
N SER A 134 11.60 -12.09 10.52
CA SER A 134 12.97 -11.71 10.18
C SER A 134 13.27 -12.09 8.73
N LYS A 135 13.94 -11.20 8.00
CA LYS A 135 14.53 -11.55 6.70
C LYS A 135 15.56 -12.67 6.89
N TYR A 136 15.48 -13.69 6.04
CA TYR A 136 16.46 -14.77 5.96
C TYR A 136 17.43 -14.49 4.81
N TYR A 137 18.72 -14.46 5.12
CA TYR A 137 19.76 -14.10 4.17
C TYR A 137 20.44 -15.34 3.62
N LYS A 138 20.34 -15.53 2.30
CA LYS A 138 20.94 -16.67 1.58
C LYS A 138 22.37 -16.42 1.10
N ASN A 139 22.85 -15.18 1.21
CA ASN A 139 24.16 -14.76 0.77
C ASN A 139 24.75 -13.77 1.78
N ASN A 140 26.08 -13.68 1.82
CA ASN A 140 26.76 -12.59 2.51
C ASN A 140 26.52 -11.30 1.72
N ILE A 141 26.01 -10.26 2.38
CA ILE A 141 25.66 -8.99 1.72
C ILE A 141 25.90 -7.82 2.68
N ILE A 142 26.02 -6.62 2.12
CA ILE A 142 25.99 -5.38 2.88
C ILE A 142 24.63 -4.74 2.63
N ILE A 143 23.94 -4.36 3.69
CA ILE A 143 22.64 -3.69 3.60
C ILE A 143 22.71 -2.33 4.28
N LYS A 144 21.80 -1.44 3.90
CA LYS A 144 21.57 -0.21 4.67
C LYS A 144 20.74 -0.49 5.92
N PRO A 145 20.85 0.31 6.98
CA PRO A 145 20.06 0.11 8.20
C PRO A 145 18.54 0.11 7.95
N GLU A 146 18.05 0.93 7.03
CA GLU A 146 16.64 0.98 6.63
C GLU A 146 16.16 -0.26 5.86
N GLU A 147 17.06 -1.17 5.49
CA GLU A 147 16.75 -2.44 4.83
C GLU A 147 16.76 -3.64 5.78
N TYR A 148 17.16 -3.44 7.05
CA TYR A 148 17.17 -4.49 8.08
C TYR A 148 15.75 -5.04 8.33
N GLY A 149 14.75 -4.17 8.18
CA GLY A 149 13.34 -4.45 8.45
C GLY A 149 12.93 -4.02 9.86
N ILE A 150 11.92 -4.69 10.40
CA ILE A 150 11.43 -4.47 11.76
C ILE A 150 12.59 -4.71 12.75
N PRO A 151 12.91 -3.78 13.67
CA PRO A 151 14.05 -3.88 14.59
C PRO A 151 13.80 -4.91 15.70
N TRP A 152 13.51 -6.15 15.34
CA TRP A 152 13.43 -7.30 16.24
C TRP A 152 14.70 -8.14 16.13
N TYR A 153 14.82 -9.10 17.06
CA TYR A 153 15.84 -10.14 17.03
C TYR A 153 17.27 -9.59 17.09
N PHE A 154 17.54 -8.69 18.02
CA PHE A 154 18.86 -8.06 18.19
C PHE A 154 19.97 -9.07 18.55
N TYR A 155 19.61 -10.23 19.10
CA TYR A 155 20.51 -11.31 19.52
C TYR A 155 21.16 -12.08 18.36
N LYS A 156 20.64 -11.97 17.12
CA LYS A 156 21.31 -12.54 15.94
C LYS A 156 22.50 -11.68 15.45
N ASN A 157 22.89 -10.66 16.22
CA ASN A 157 23.92 -9.70 15.84
C ASN A 157 25.07 -9.72 16.85
N ILE A 158 26.27 -9.38 16.37
CA ILE A 158 27.36 -8.90 17.23
C ILE A 158 27.57 -7.40 16.99
N TYR A 159 27.94 -6.69 18.04
CA TYR A 159 28.09 -5.24 18.05
C TYR A 159 29.51 -4.89 18.45
N LYS A 160 30.14 -3.96 17.75
CA LYS A 160 31.44 -3.45 18.17
C LYS A 160 31.27 -2.75 19.53
N ARG A 161 32.01 -3.18 20.55
CA ARG A 161 31.84 -2.68 21.93
C ARG A 161 31.98 -1.16 22.01
N GLU A 162 33.02 -0.63 21.39
CA GLU A 162 33.30 0.81 21.37
C GLU A 162 32.17 1.60 20.71
N PHE A 163 31.54 1.05 19.67
CA PHE A 163 30.39 1.68 19.03
C PHE A 163 29.20 1.82 19.99
N LEU A 164 28.90 0.77 20.77
CA LEU A 164 27.83 0.84 21.77
C LEU A 164 28.12 1.89 22.85
N ILE A 165 29.32 1.88 23.42
CA ILE A 165 29.71 2.78 24.52
C ILE A 165 29.76 4.23 24.05
N SER A 166 30.50 4.53 22.97
CA SER A 166 30.67 5.90 22.45
C SER A 166 29.35 6.55 22.00
N ASN A 167 28.35 5.75 21.60
CA ASN A 167 27.03 6.24 21.20
C ASN A 167 25.96 6.11 22.31
N ASN A 168 26.36 5.73 23.53
CA ASN A 168 25.47 5.54 24.68
C ASN A 168 24.30 4.59 24.35
N ILE A 169 24.57 3.48 23.66
CA ILE A 169 23.56 2.52 23.21
C ILE A 169 23.38 1.45 24.29
N TYR A 170 22.28 1.59 25.03
CA TYR A 170 21.88 0.73 26.14
C TYR A 170 20.39 0.41 26.03
N PHE A 171 19.97 -0.71 26.62
CA PHE A 171 18.57 -1.10 26.74
C PHE A 171 17.82 -0.09 27.63
N PRO A 172 16.62 0.37 27.24
CA PRO A 172 15.80 1.22 28.10
C PRO A 172 15.23 0.41 29.27
N ASN A 173 14.81 1.11 30.33
CA ASN A 173 14.05 0.51 31.42
C ASN A 173 12.58 0.33 31.00
N LEU A 174 12.29 -0.76 30.28
CA LEU A 174 10.96 -1.19 29.88
C LEU A 174 10.77 -2.67 30.24
N ILE A 175 9.56 -3.06 30.64
CA ILE A 175 9.22 -4.47 30.90
C ILE A 175 9.13 -5.27 29.59
N ILE A 176 8.73 -4.62 28.50
CA ILE A 176 8.63 -5.22 27.18
C ILE A 176 9.03 -4.22 26.10
N GLY A 177 9.74 -4.71 25.07
CA GLY A 177 10.11 -3.92 23.90
C GLY A 177 11.46 -3.20 24.03
N GLU A 178 12.16 -3.39 25.15
CA GLU A 178 13.52 -2.92 25.38
C GLU A 178 14.48 -3.37 24.27
N ASP A 179 14.34 -4.61 23.82
CA ASP A 179 15.08 -5.22 22.71
C ASP A 179 14.96 -4.39 21.42
N SER A 180 13.72 -4.02 21.08
CA SER A 180 13.41 -3.30 19.84
C SER A 180 13.95 -1.87 19.88
N VAL A 181 13.89 -1.24 21.06
CA VAL A 181 14.41 0.11 21.26
C VAL A 181 15.94 0.13 21.18
N PHE A 182 16.61 -0.84 21.80
CA PHE A 182 18.07 -1.00 21.72
C PHE A 182 18.53 -1.15 20.26
N LEU A 183 17.88 -2.04 19.50
CA LEU A 183 18.22 -2.27 18.11
C LEU A 183 17.90 -1.06 17.24
N ALA A 184 16.74 -0.41 17.40
CA ALA A 184 16.42 0.80 16.64
C ALA A 184 17.41 1.94 16.90
N LYS A 185 17.85 2.12 18.17
CA LYS A 185 18.90 3.09 18.52
C LYS A 185 20.20 2.76 17.80
N SER A 186 20.59 1.48 17.79
CA SER A 186 21.77 1.00 17.05
C SER A 186 21.66 1.30 15.55
N LEU A 187 20.57 0.87 14.90
CA LEU A 187 20.32 1.08 13.47
C LEU A 187 20.35 2.56 13.07
N SER A 188 19.87 3.46 13.95
CA SER A 188 19.87 4.90 13.68
C SER A 188 21.26 5.53 13.60
N LYS A 189 22.28 4.85 14.14
CA LYS A 189 23.68 5.31 14.21
C LYS A 189 24.61 4.57 13.23
N LEU A 190 24.08 3.68 12.41
CA LEU A 190 24.84 2.90 11.45
C LEU A 190 24.75 3.51 10.04
N ASP A 191 25.81 3.30 9.26
CA ASP A 191 25.82 3.58 7.81
C ASP A 191 25.49 2.32 6.99
N CYS A 192 25.97 1.17 7.45
CA CYS A 192 25.74 -0.12 6.82
C CYS A 192 25.76 -1.26 7.85
N ILE A 193 25.27 -2.42 7.42
CA ILE A 193 25.23 -3.65 8.21
C ILE A 193 25.80 -4.78 7.35
N TYR A 194 26.73 -5.54 7.93
CA TYR A 194 27.31 -6.70 7.29
C TYR A 194 26.52 -7.94 7.66
N ILE A 195 25.99 -8.63 6.65
CA ILE A 195 25.21 -9.85 6.81
C ILE A 195 26.09 -11.06 6.48
N VAL A 196 26.11 -12.04 7.37
CA VAL A 196 26.74 -13.35 7.15
C VAL A 196 25.64 -14.41 7.02
N ASN A 197 25.65 -15.18 5.93
CA ASN A 197 24.74 -16.31 5.74
C ASN A 197 25.14 -17.48 6.64
N ILE A 198 24.77 -17.38 7.93
CA ILE A 198 24.94 -18.43 8.91
C ILE A 198 23.82 -18.36 9.94
N ASP A 199 23.27 -19.51 10.29
CA ASP A 199 22.30 -19.64 11.38
C ASP A 199 23.02 -19.53 12.72
N LEU A 200 23.06 -18.31 13.27
CA LEU A 200 23.66 -18.03 14.57
C LEU A 200 22.69 -18.44 15.67
N TYR A 201 21.49 -17.85 15.68
CA TYR A 201 20.63 -17.83 16.86
C TYR A 201 19.46 -18.81 16.75
N GLY A 202 19.30 -19.67 17.75
CA GLY A 202 18.15 -20.55 17.91
C GLY A 202 17.22 -20.04 19.00
N TYR A 203 16.10 -19.45 18.58
CA TYR A 203 15.07 -18.92 19.47
C TYR A 203 14.07 -20.01 19.86
N CYS A 204 14.10 -20.45 21.11
CA CYS A 204 13.26 -21.48 21.68
C CYS A 204 11.87 -20.93 22.05
N TYR A 205 10.90 -21.16 21.18
CA TYR A 205 9.53 -20.72 21.39
C TYR A 205 8.72 -21.77 22.17
N LYS A 206 8.06 -21.32 23.24
CA LYS A 206 7.06 -22.11 23.97
C LYS A 206 5.65 -21.64 23.60
N ASP A 207 4.81 -22.57 23.20
CA ASP A 207 3.37 -22.33 23.06
C ASP A 207 2.81 -21.91 24.42
N ASN A 208 2.11 -20.77 24.48
CA ASN A 208 1.46 -20.17 25.66
C ASN A 208 2.33 -19.45 26.69
N THR A 209 2.91 -18.30 26.32
CA THR A 209 3.16 -17.25 27.32
C THR A 209 2.38 -15.98 26.97
N ASN A 210 1.18 -15.83 27.56
CA ASN A 210 0.38 -14.60 27.50
C ASN A 210 1.01 -13.49 28.38
N LYS A 211 2.29 -13.19 28.19
CA LYS A 211 2.99 -12.09 28.89
C LYS A 211 2.39 -10.71 28.59
N SER A 212 1.59 -10.60 27.51
CA SER A 212 1.08 -9.35 26.95
C SER A 212 -0.21 -8.80 27.57
N ASN A 213 -0.79 -9.43 28.60
CA ASN A 213 -2.05 -9.00 29.20
C ASN A 213 -1.91 -8.22 30.52
N ASN A 214 -0.69 -7.89 30.96
CA ASN A 214 -0.45 -7.00 32.09
C ASN A 214 -0.59 -5.52 31.65
N PRO A 215 -1.40 -4.67 32.34
CA PRO A 215 -1.53 -3.23 32.04
C PRO A 215 -0.21 -2.47 31.85
N LYS A 216 0.78 -2.71 32.72
CA LYS A 216 2.08 -2.03 32.63
C LYS A 216 2.85 -2.47 31.37
N ALA A 217 2.76 -3.76 31.02
CA ALA A 217 3.34 -4.27 29.78
C ALA A 217 2.64 -3.69 28.53
N VAL A 218 1.33 -3.44 28.58
CA VAL A 218 0.62 -2.77 27.48
C VAL A 218 1.12 -1.32 27.31
N TYR A 219 1.28 -0.57 28.40
CA TYR A 219 1.81 0.79 28.35
C TYR A 219 3.26 0.81 27.81
N ASP A 220 4.14 -0.02 28.35
CA ASP A 220 5.53 -0.14 27.88
C ASP A 220 5.61 -0.58 26.42
N TYR A 221 4.68 -1.44 25.99
CA TYR A 221 4.56 -1.82 24.59
C TYR A 221 4.22 -0.64 23.70
N VAL A 222 3.40 0.33 24.12
CA VAL A 222 3.18 1.58 23.35
C VAL A 222 4.42 2.47 23.44
N LYS A 223 5.04 2.57 24.62
CA LYS A 223 6.20 3.44 24.87
C LYS A 223 7.41 3.10 23.99
N GLN A 224 7.66 1.82 23.70
CA GLN A 224 8.75 1.45 22.78
C GLN A 224 8.57 2.07 21.38
N PHE A 225 7.35 2.24 20.87
CA PHE A 225 7.13 2.83 19.54
C PHE A 225 7.50 4.31 19.53
N GLU A 226 7.15 5.05 20.59
CA GLU A 226 7.56 6.45 20.75
C GLU A 226 9.09 6.58 20.77
N CYS A 227 9.78 5.72 21.53
CA CYS A 227 11.24 5.65 21.56
C CYS A 227 11.83 5.36 20.16
N ILE A 228 11.30 4.36 19.45
CA ILE A 228 11.77 3.98 18.12
C ILE A 228 11.55 5.10 17.12
N PHE A 229 10.39 5.77 17.15
CA PHE A 229 10.10 6.88 16.23
C PHE A 229 10.97 8.10 16.47
N LYS A 230 11.41 8.32 17.73
CA LYS A 230 12.43 9.33 18.09
C LYS A 230 13.80 9.00 17.52
N TYR A 231 14.18 7.73 17.39
CA TYR A 231 15.46 7.34 16.76
C TYR A 231 15.38 7.36 15.23
N PHE A 232 14.25 6.97 14.66
CA PHE A 232 14.02 6.91 13.22
C PHE A 232 13.55 8.25 12.62
N LYS A 233 14.03 9.39 13.13
CA LYS A 233 13.66 10.73 12.62
C LYS A 233 14.05 10.96 11.16
N ASN A 234 15.13 10.33 10.69
CA ASN A 234 15.58 10.48 9.30
C ASN A 234 14.56 9.85 8.33
N PRO A 235 14.17 10.53 7.24
CA PRO A 235 13.20 10.03 6.26
C PRO A 235 13.53 8.65 5.66
N LYS A 236 14.81 8.25 5.64
CA LYS A 236 15.21 6.90 5.18
C LYS A 236 14.52 5.76 5.94
N PHE A 237 14.09 6.01 7.18
CA PHE A 237 13.37 5.04 8.02
C PHE A 237 11.84 5.12 7.92
N ASN A 238 11.27 6.00 7.09
CA ASN A 238 9.81 6.18 7.00
C ASN A 238 9.08 4.88 6.67
N LYS A 239 9.65 4.05 5.77
CA LYS A 239 9.08 2.74 5.46
C LYS A 239 9.02 1.83 6.69
N ILE A 240 10.12 1.72 7.43
CA ILE A 240 10.15 0.91 8.67
C ILE A 240 9.17 1.46 9.70
N LYS A 241 9.10 2.79 9.88
CA LYS A 241 8.12 3.41 10.79
C LYS A 241 6.70 2.99 10.44
N HIS A 242 6.31 3.07 9.17
CA HIS A 242 4.99 2.68 8.71
C HIS A 242 4.70 1.18 8.95
N ASP A 243 5.65 0.30 8.63
CA ASP A 243 5.53 -1.14 8.90
C ASP A 243 5.37 -1.41 10.41
N TYR A 244 6.03 -0.61 11.25
CA TYR A 244 6.00 -0.73 12.71
C TYR A 244 4.68 -0.19 13.30
N GLU A 245 4.16 0.93 12.83
CA GLU A 245 2.82 1.43 13.22
C GLU A 245 1.74 0.36 13.03
N TYR A 246 1.80 -0.38 11.92
CA TYR A 246 0.87 -1.48 11.69
C TYR A 246 1.01 -2.61 12.73
N LYS A 247 2.23 -2.90 13.21
CA LYS A 247 2.45 -3.86 14.31
C LYS A 247 1.89 -3.34 15.63
N LEU A 248 2.02 -2.04 15.92
CA LEU A 248 1.35 -1.40 17.06
C LEU A 248 -0.16 -1.62 16.97
N PHE A 249 -0.76 -1.31 15.83
CA PHE A 249 -2.22 -1.40 15.65
C PHE A 249 -2.71 -2.85 15.73
N ASN A 250 -1.95 -3.79 15.16
CA ASN A 250 -2.29 -5.21 15.24
C ASN A 250 -2.16 -5.81 16.63
N PHE A 251 -1.27 -5.31 17.49
CA PHE A 251 -1.08 -5.83 18.84
C PHE A 251 -2.38 -5.75 19.66
N ALA A 252 -3.15 -4.67 19.47
CA ALA A 252 -4.48 -4.49 20.04
C ALA A 252 -5.43 -5.68 19.83
N ASN A 253 -5.32 -6.35 18.67
CA ASN A 253 -6.19 -7.48 18.33
C ASN A 253 -6.05 -8.66 19.29
N ARG A 254 -4.91 -8.76 19.99
CA ARG A 254 -4.60 -9.85 20.91
C ARG A 254 -4.96 -9.52 22.36
N LEU A 255 -5.34 -8.28 22.64
CA LEU A 255 -5.62 -7.79 23.99
C LEU A 255 -7.06 -8.09 24.41
N SER A 256 -7.27 -8.27 25.71
CA SER A 256 -8.62 -8.24 26.31
C SER A 256 -9.28 -6.87 26.11
N THR A 257 -10.61 -6.77 26.23
CA THR A 257 -11.34 -5.50 26.12
C THR A 257 -10.78 -4.42 27.06
N LYS A 258 -10.51 -4.77 28.33
CA LYS A 258 -9.89 -3.87 29.31
C LYS A 258 -8.50 -3.39 28.87
N ASN A 259 -7.69 -4.28 28.30
CA ASN A 259 -6.34 -3.92 27.84
C ASN A 259 -6.36 -3.11 26.54
N LYS A 260 -7.41 -3.24 25.71
CA LYS A 260 -7.63 -2.35 24.56
C LYS A 260 -7.88 -0.90 24.99
N GLU A 261 -8.63 -0.69 26.06
CA GLU A 261 -8.87 0.64 26.66
C GLU A 261 -7.57 1.24 27.19
N ILE A 262 -6.79 0.45 27.95
CA ILE A 262 -5.46 0.87 28.43
C ILE A 262 -4.54 1.24 27.26
N MET A 263 -4.55 0.46 26.18
CA MET A 263 -3.74 0.74 25.01
C MET A 263 -4.12 2.06 24.33
N LEU A 264 -5.42 2.34 24.17
CA LEU A 264 -5.86 3.61 23.58
C LEU A 264 -5.48 4.79 24.47
N SER A 265 -5.68 4.69 25.79
CA SER A 265 -5.28 5.74 26.73
C SER A 265 -3.77 5.98 26.68
N ALA A 266 -2.97 4.91 26.66
CA ALA A 266 -1.52 5.00 26.52
C ALA A 266 -1.11 5.67 25.20
N ILE A 267 -1.79 5.35 24.08
CA ILE A 267 -1.52 6.00 22.79
C ILE A 267 -1.87 7.49 22.83
N LYS A 268 -3.03 7.87 23.37
CA LYS A 268 -3.45 9.27 23.50
C LYS A 268 -2.48 10.06 24.38
N GLU A 269 -1.98 9.47 25.46
CA GLU A 269 -1.04 10.10 26.37
C GLU A 269 0.37 10.22 25.76
N ILE A 270 0.92 9.12 25.26
CA ILE A 270 2.29 9.03 24.75
C ILE A 270 2.45 9.80 23.43
N PHE A 271 1.43 9.76 22.57
CA PHE A 271 1.41 10.45 21.28
C PHE A 271 0.55 11.73 21.30
N LYS A 272 0.35 12.35 22.47
CA LYS A 272 -0.44 13.59 22.61
C LYS A 272 -0.03 14.70 21.63
N ASP A 273 1.26 14.77 21.27
CA ASP A 273 1.82 15.76 20.34
C ASP A 273 1.80 15.27 18.88
N ASN A 274 1.26 14.08 18.61
CA ASN A 274 1.14 13.48 17.29
C ASN A 274 -0.29 12.97 17.04
N LEU A 275 -1.19 13.92 16.81
CA LEU A 275 -2.62 13.67 16.56
C LEU A 275 -2.87 12.71 15.38
N ASN A 276 -1.97 12.68 14.38
CA ASN A 276 -2.10 11.78 13.24
C ASN A 276 -1.99 10.30 13.64
N ILE A 277 -1.09 9.95 14.56
CA ILE A 277 -0.98 8.56 15.07
C ILE A 277 -2.22 8.20 15.87
N ILE A 278 -2.69 9.11 16.73
CA ILE A 278 -3.89 8.90 17.54
C ILE A 278 -5.10 8.63 16.61
N LYS A 279 -5.34 9.52 15.65
CA LYS A 279 -6.44 9.40 14.69
C LYS A 279 -6.36 8.08 13.91
N ARG A 280 -5.19 7.74 13.36
CA ARG A 280 -5.01 6.48 12.61
C ARG A 280 -5.26 5.23 13.46
N PHE A 281 -4.91 5.28 14.75
CA PHE A 281 -5.21 4.18 15.66
C PHE A 281 -6.71 4.08 15.94
N GLU A 282 -7.39 5.20 16.17
CA GLU A 282 -8.84 5.25 16.35
C GLU A 282 -9.57 4.73 15.10
N ASP A 283 -9.14 5.13 13.90
CA ASP A 283 -9.70 4.67 12.63
C ASP A 283 -9.48 3.17 12.43
N TYR A 284 -8.29 2.67 12.74
CA TYR A 284 -7.99 1.23 12.70
C TYR A 284 -8.87 0.44 13.69
N TYR A 285 -9.05 0.95 14.90
CA TYR A 285 -9.90 0.34 15.90
C TYR A 285 -11.36 0.32 15.47
N TYR A 286 -11.82 1.44 14.93
CA TYR A 286 -13.16 1.58 14.40
C TYR A 286 -13.44 0.54 13.32
N LEU A 287 -12.55 0.41 12.33
CA LEU A 287 -12.64 -0.61 11.28
C LEU A 287 -12.79 -2.03 11.82
N LYS A 288 -12.08 -2.34 12.91
CA LYS A 288 -12.05 -3.68 13.49
C LYS A 288 -13.25 -3.96 14.40
N TYR A 289 -13.75 -2.94 15.08
CA TYR A 289 -14.60 -3.07 16.26
C TYR A 289 -15.86 -2.21 16.24
N SER A 290 -16.18 -1.54 15.13
CA SER A 290 -17.39 -0.72 14.97
C SER A 290 -18.68 -1.46 15.34
N ASN A 291 -18.74 -2.77 15.08
CA ASN A 291 -19.88 -3.62 15.47
C ASN A 291 -20.02 -3.82 16.99
N ASN A 292 -18.98 -3.52 17.77
CA ASN A 292 -19.00 -3.58 19.24
C ASN A 292 -19.22 -2.17 19.82
N LYS A 293 -20.49 -1.72 19.79
CA LYS A 293 -20.89 -0.38 20.26
C LYS A 293 -20.38 -0.06 21.67
N LYS A 294 -20.50 -1.00 22.61
CA LYS A 294 -20.02 -0.84 23.99
C LYS A 294 -18.51 -0.57 24.05
N LEU A 295 -17.72 -1.27 23.23
CA LEU A 295 -16.28 -1.01 23.15
C LEU A 295 -16.01 0.37 22.52
N MET A 296 -16.73 0.77 21.47
CA MET A 296 -16.55 2.10 20.85
C MET A 296 -16.90 3.23 21.81
N GLU A 297 -18.00 3.08 22.55
CA GLU A 297 -18.43 4.01 23.61
C GLU A 297 -17.39 4.10 24.72
N ASN A 298 -16.93 2.96 25.26
CA ASN A 298 -15.88 2.94 26.29
C ASN A 298 -14.57 3.59 25.83
N LEU A 299 -14.25 3.50 24.53
CA LEU A 299 -13.04 4.07 23.95
C LEU A 299 -13.19 5.55 23.56
N ASN A 300 -14.38 6.14 23.71
CA ASN A 300 -14.70 7.48 23.22
C ASN A 300 -14.31 7.68 21.74
N ILE A 301 -14.47 6.65 20.91
CA ILE A 301 -14.29 6.77 19.46
C ILE A 301 -15.66 7.20 18.91
N THR A 302 -15.86 8.51 18.78
CA THR A 302 -17.15 9.10 18.42
C THR A 302 -17.38 9.14 16.91
N LEU A 303 -18.66 9.09 16.54
CA LEU A 303 -19.20 9.20 15.18
C LEU A 303 -19.64 10.64 14.88
N GLU A 304 -18.80 11.64 15.17
CA GLU A 304 -19.20 13.04 15.00
C GLU A 304 -19.46 13.42 13.54
N LYS A 305 -18.88 12.66 12.60
CA LYS A 305 -19.03 12.85 11.16
C LYS A 305 -19.10 11.49 10.46
N PRO A 306 -19.83 11.38 9.33
CA PRO A 306 -19.76 10.18 8.51
C PRO A 306 -18.32 9.95 8.03
N ARG A 307 -17.94 8.70 7.76
CA ARG A 307 -16.60 8.41 7.23
C ARG A 307 -16.52 8.59 5.72
N ILE A 308 -17.63 8.33 5.03
CA ILE A 308 -17.74 8.53 3.59
C ILE A 308 -18.95 9.42 3.29
N SER A 309 -18.77 10.47 2.51
CA SER A 309 -19.86 11.15 1.79
C SER A 309 -19.91 10.64 0.37
N ILE A 310 -21.05 10.08 0.00
CA ILE A 310 -21.32 9.64 -1.37
C ILE A 310 -22.04 10.77 -2.09
N ILE A 311 -21.45 11.30 -3.16
CA ILE A 311 -22.01 12.42 -3.93
C ILE A 311 -22.53 11.89 -5.26
N ILE A 312 -23.82 12.14 -5.53
CA ILE A 312 -24.52 11.62 -6.70
C ILE A 312 -25.20 12.77 -7.45
N PRO A 313 -24.67 13.18 -8.63
CA PRO A 313 -25.40 14.09 -9.50
C PRO A 313 -26.62 13.35 -10.09
N LEU A 314 -27.80 13.94 -9.95
CA LEU A 314 -29.06 13.34 -10.38
C LEU A 314 -29.71 14.20 -11.48
N TYR A 315 -29.86 13.64 -12.67
CA TYR A 315 -30.59 14.27 -13.76
C TYR A 315 -31.26 13.22 -14.65
N ASN A 316 -32.58 13.10 -14.56
CA ASN A 316 -33.40 12.26 -15.43
C ASN A 316 -32.98 10.78 -15.51
N THR A 317 -32.87 10.10 -14.36
CA THR A 317 -32.45 8.68 -14.27
C THR A 317 -33.49 7.78 -13.60
N GLU A 318 -34.79 8.08 -13.71
CA GLU A 318 -35.88 7.34 -13.04
C GLU A 318 -35.82 5.82 -13.24
N LYS A 319 -35.36 5.38 -14.41
CA LYS A 319 -35.26 3.96 -14.79
C LYS A 319 -34.24 3.17 -13.96
N TYR A 320 -33.18 3.83 -13.50
CA TYR A 320 -32.01 3.19 -12.91
C TYR A 320 -31.85 3.50 -11.42
N LEU A 321 -32.53 4.56 -10.95
CA LEU A 321 -32.31 5.13 -9.63
C LEU A 321 -32.58 4.15 -8.47
N ASN A 322 -33.59 3.28 -8.58
CA ASN A 322 -33.86 2.28 -7.53
C ASN A 322 -32.68 1.31 -7.33
N GLU A 323 -32.05 0.83 -8.41
CA GLU A 323 -30.89 -0.07 -8.33
C GLU A 323 -29.67 0.66 -7.74
N ASN A 324 -29.48 1.92 -8.13
CA ASN A 324 -28.43 2.79 -7.59
C ASN A 324 -28.60 2.96 -6.07
N ILE A 325 -29.75 3.43 -5.61
CA ILE A 325 -30.06 3.65 -4.19
C ILE A 325 -29.91 2.33 -3.40
N ASP A 326 -30.54 1.25 -3.86
CA ASP A 326 -30.50 -0.05 -3.20
C ASP A 326 -29.07 -0.59 -3.05
N SER A 327 -28.22 -0.42 -4.07
CA SER A 327 -26.84 -0.89 -4.03
C SER A 327 -26.00 -0.19 -2.96
N ILE A 328 -26.32 1.08 -2.68
CA ILE A 328 -25.62 1.90 -1.68
C ILE A 328 -26.18 1.63 -0.28
N LEU A 329 -27.51 1.55 -0.13
CA LEU A 329 -28.12 1.32 1.18
C LEU A 329 -27.82 -0.09 1.74
N LYS A 330 -27.57 -1.07 0.85
CA LYS A 330 -27.24 -2.47 1.20
C LYS A 330 -25.74 -2.73 1.40
N GLN A 331 -24.90 -1.68 1.50
CA GLN A 331 -23.48 -1.84 1.79
C GLN A 331 -23.25 -2.41 3.20
N ASP A 332 -22.19 -3.20 3.38
CA ASP A 332 -21.78 -3.78 4.66
C ASP A 332 -21.05 -2.80 5.60
N PHE A 333 -20.92 -1.55 5.17
CA PHE A 333 -20.37 -0.43 5.91
C PHE A 333 -21.49 0.59 6.14
N GLU A 334 -21.82 0.91 7.40
CA GLU A 334 -23.01 1.72 7.70
C GLU A 334 -22.73 3.23 7.84
N ASP A 335 -21.47 3.60 8.03
CA ASP A 335 -21.05 4.93 8.47
C ASP A 335 -20.75 5.89 7.31
N PHE A 336 -21.81 6.21 6.58
CA PHE A 336 -21.76 7.08 5.44
C PHE A 336 -23.01 7.97 5.36
N GLU A 337 -22.89 9.06 4.60
CA GLU A 337 -24.02 9.84 4.13
C GLU A 337 -24.10 9.78 2.60
N ILE A 338 -25.30 9.97 2.06
CA ILE A 338 -25.54 10.06 0.62
C ILE A 338 -26.10 11.45 0.32
N ILE A 339 -25.49 12.15 -0.63
CA ILE A 339 -25.87 13.48 -1.06
C ILE A 339 -26.26 13.38 -2.52
N TYR A 340 -27.56 13.31 -2.77
CA TYR A 340 -28.12 13.45 -4.10
C TYR A 340 -28.30 14.92 -4.41
N VAL A 341 -27.69 15.35 -5.51
CA VAL A 341 -27.87 16.70 -6.03
C VAL A 341 -28.76 16.61 -7.26
N ASN A 342 -30.05 16.86 -7.08
CA ASN A 342 -31.02 16.93 -8.16
C ASN A 342 -30.79 18.18 -8.99
N ASP A 343 -30.24 17.99 -10.18
CA ASP A 343 -29.84 19.03 -11.12
C ASP A 343 -31.01 19.41 -12.06
N GLY A 344 -32.19 19.60 -11.48
CA GLY A 344 -33.39 19.99 -12.21
C GLY A 344 -34.00 18.87 -13.05
N SER A 345 -34.10 17.65 -12.50
CA SER A 345 -34.80 16.54 -13.16
C SER A 345 -36.25 16.88 -13.47
N THR A 346 -36.72 16.45 -14.63
CA THR A 346 -38.08 16.64 -15.14
C THR A 346 -38.88 15.33 -15.21
N ASP A 347 -38.23 14.20 -14.95
CA ASP A 347 -38.86 12.88 -14.84
C ASP A 347 -39.22 12.53 -13.38
N LYS A 348 -39.55 11.27 -13.10
CA LYS A 348 -39.91 10.84 -11.73
C LYS A 348 -38.72 10.61 -10.80
N SER A 349 -37.50 11.00 -11.18
CA SER A 349 -36.30 10.77 -10.36
C SER A 349 -36.42 11.37 -8.95
N LEU A 350 -36.94 12.60 -8.84
CA LEU A 350 -37.10 13.26 -7.54
C LEU A 350 -38.17 12.54 -6.69
N GLU A 351 -39.30 12.18 -7.28
CA GLU A 351 -40.39 11.44 -6.60
C GLU A 351 -39.89 10.09 -6.07
N ILE A 352 -39.14 9.35 -6.89
CA ILE A 352 -38.51 8.08 -6.49
C ILE A 352 -37.58 8.33 -5.30
N LEU A 353 -36.71 9.33 -5.37
CA LEU A 353 -35.75 9.63 -4.31
C LEU A 353 -36.44 10.03 -2.99
N GLU A 354 -37.49 10.86 -3.05
CA GLU A 354 -38.27 11.29 -1.88
C GLU A 354 -39.07 10.16 -1.22
N SER A 355 -39.33 9.07 -1.95
CA SER A 355 -39.98 7.87 -1.41
C SER A 355 -39.10 7.10 -0.41
N TYR A 356 -37.76 7.23 -0.50
CA TYR A 356 -36.83 6.61 0.42
C TYR A 356 -36.71 7.43 1.73
N LYS A 357 -37.00 6.81 2.87
CA LYS A 357 -36.98 7.45 4.20
C LYS A 357 -35.70 7.19 5.01
N ASP A 358 -34.60 6.83 4.34
CA ASP A 358 -33.33 6.58 5.02
C ASP A 358 -32.68 7.91 5.47
N LYS A 359 -32.39 8.04 6.76
CA LYS A 359 -31.79 9.25 7.36
C LYS A 359 -30.41 9.61 6.81
N ARG A 360 -29.74 8.69 6.12
CA ARG A 360 -28.44 8.92 5.48
C ARG A 360 -28.58 9.71 4.17
N ILE A 361 -29.78 9.77 3.59
CA ILE A 361 -30.04 10.45 2.31
C ILE A 361 -30.30 11.94 2.56
N LYS A 362 -29.51 12.78 1.90
CA LYS A 362 -29.69 14.23 1.78
C LYS A 362 -29.99 14.56 0.33
N ILE A 363 -31.02 15.36 0.11
CA ILE A 363 -31.45 15.80 -1.22
C ILE A 363 -31.20 17.30 -1.33
N ILE A 364 -30.45 17.71 -2.35
CA ILE A 364 -30.19 19.12 -2.67
C ILE A 364 -30.77 19.38 -4.05
N ASN A 365 -31.71 20.31 -4.15
CA ASN A 365 -32.30 20.71 -5.42
C ASN A 365 -31.59 21.94 -5.98
N GLN A 366 -31.22 21.91 -7.25
CA GLN A 366 -30.70 23.05 -7.99
C GLN A 366 -31.31 23.12 -9.39
N LYS A 367 -31.19 24.28 -10.05
CA LYS A 367 -31.49 24.39 -11.48
C LYS A 367 -30.42 23.63 -12.26
N ASN A 368 -30.80 23.03 -13.39
CA ASN A 368 -29.91 22.27 -14.28
C ASN A 368 -28.70 23.11 -14.69
N GLN A 369 -27.53 22.72 -14.21
CA GLN A 369 -26.24 23.38 -14.44
C GLN A 369 -25.13 22.38 -14.83
N GLY A 370 -25.47 21.10 -15.00
CA GLY A 370 -24.56 20.03 -15.37
C GLY A 370 -23.94 19.30 -14.18
N ALA A 371 -23.44 18.09 -14.47
CA ALA A 371 -22.87 17.18 -13.49
C ALA A 371 -21.68 17.78 -12.72
N ALA A 372 -20.84 18.59 -13.37
CA ALA A 372 -19.73 19.31 -12.72
C ALA A 372 -20.22 20.17 -11.54
N VAL A 373 -21.25 20.99 -11.78
CA VAL A 373 -21.81 21.89 -10.77
C VAL A 373 -22.51 21.07 -9.68
N ALA A 374 -23.27 20.04 -10.06
CA ALA A 374 -23.92 19.15 -9.10
C ALA A 374 -22.91 18.45 -8.17
N ARG A 375 -21.80 17.92 -8.69
CA ARG A 375 -20.72 17.33 -7.88
C ARG A 375 -20.07 18.36 -6.96
N ASN A 376 -19.82 19.58 -7.44
CA ASN A 376 -19.29 20.67 -6.63
C ASN A 376 -20.25 21.10 -5.51
N THR A 377 -21.55 21.15 -5.79
CA THR A 377 -22.59 21.39 -4.77
C THR A 377 -22.56 20.29 -3.71
N GLY A 378 -22.46 19.02 -4.13
CA GLY A 378 -22.32 17.89 -3.20
C GLY A 378 -21.06 17.99 -2.34
N LEU A 379 -19.93 18.37 -2.93
CA LEU A 379 -18.66 18.55 -2.22
C LEU A 379 -18.79 19.59 -1.10
N LYS A 380 -19.44 20.73 -1.38
CA LYS A 380 -19.66 21.80 -0.39
C LYS A 380 -20.53 21.37 0.79
N HIS A 381 -21.43 20.42 0.59
CA HIS A 381 -22.37 19.95 1.64
C HIS A 381 -21.94 18.63 2.29
N SER A 382 -20.81 18.06 1.86
CA SER A 382 -20.26 16.83 2.39
C SER A 382 -19.57 17.05 3.74
N ASN A 383 -19.79 16.13 4.67
CA ASN A 383 -19.21 16.12 6.02
C ASN A 383 -18.30 14.92 6.25
N GLY A 384 -18.21 14.02 5.26
CA GLY A 384 -17.46 12.79 5.27
C GLY A 384 -15.96 13.02 5.34
N GLU A 385 -15.24 12.14 6.01
CA GLU A 385 -13.78 12.14 5.96
C GLU A 385 -13.26 11.86 4.55
N TYR A 386 -13.95 10.99 3.81
CA TYR A 386 -13.69 10.66 2.42
C TYR A 386 -14.88 10.99 1.53
N ILE A 387 -14.60 11.32 0.28
CA ILE A 387 -15.56 11.62 -0.77
C ILE A 387 -15.55 10.51 -1.79
N TYR A 388 -16.75 10.01 -2.12
CA TYR A 388 -16.95 9.05 -3.18
C TYR A 388 -17.99 9.55 -4.18
N PHE A 389 -17.63 9.64 -5.45
CA PHE A 389 -18.55 10.02 -6.51
C PHE A 389 -19.17 8.77 -7.13
N ILE A 390 -20.49 8.79 -7.34
CA ILE A 390 -21.23 7.73 -8.01
C ILE A 390 -22.20 8.39 -8.99
N ASP A 391 -22.25 7.93 -10.24
CA ASP A 391 -23.26 8.36 -11.20
C ASP A 391 -24.62 7.66 -10.93
N SER A 392 -25.74 8.36 -11.13
CA SER A 392 -27.08 7.93 -10.70
C SER A 392 -27.69 6.79 -11.53
N ASP A 393 -27.05 6.37 -12.64
CA ASP A 393 -27.46 5.24 -13.48
C ASP A 393 -26.62 3.96 -13.27
N ASP A 394 -25.63 4.02 -12.39
CA ASP A 394 -24.68 2.96 -12.08
C ASP A 394 -24.91 2.32 -10.70
N TYR A 395 -24.17 1.28 -10.36
CA TYR A 395 -24.24 0.66 -9.02
C TYR A 395 -22.89 0.12 -8.54
N ILE A 396 -22.81 -0.15 -7.24
CA ILE A 396 -21.60 -0.68 -6.56
C ILE A 396 -21.83 -2.06 -5.96
N THR A 397 -20.76 -2.82 -5.74
CA THR A 397 -20.87 -4.15 -5.09
C THR A 397 -21.01 -4.04 -3.57
N PRO A 398 -21.65 -5.00 -2.87
CA PRO A 398 -22.03 -4.87 -1.45
C PRO A 398 -20.93 -4.54 -0.42
N ASN A 399 -19.65 -4.72 -0.75
CA ASN A 399 -18.52 -4.47 0.15
C ASN A 399 -17.58 -3.35 -0.34
N THR A 400 -18.05 -2.53 -1.27
CA THR A 400 -17.26 -1.46 -1.88
C THR A 400 -16.81 -0.45 -0.84
N LEU A 401 -17.74 0.13 -0.08
CA LEU A 401 -17.43 1.19 0.88
C LEU A 401 -16.43 0.71 1.95
N LYS A 402 -16.67 -0.49 2.52
CA LYS A 402 -15.78 -1.08 3.51
C LYS A 402 -14.38 -1.29 2.98
N LYS A 403 -14.23 -1.89 1.78
CA LYS A 403 -12.92 -2.15 1.18
C LYS A 403 -12.15 -0.88 0.89
N LEU A 404 -12.83 0.15 0.36
CA LEU A 404 -12.19 1.42 0.05
C LEU A 404 -11.76 2.15 1.33
N TYR A 405 -12.63 2.21 2.33
CA TYR A 405 -12.29 2.84 3.61
C TYR A 405 -11.17 2.09 4.36
N GLU A 406 -11.25 0.75 4.45
CA GLU A 406 -10.19 -0.07 5.04
C GLU A 406 -8.84 0.16 4.34
N ASN A 407 -8.83 0.19 3.02
CA ASN A 407 -7.62 0.41 2.25
C ASN A 407 -7.08 1.84 2.46
N ALA A 408 -7.95 2.85 2.52
CA ALA A 408 -7.57 4.24 2.78
C ALA A 408 -6.89 4.40 4.14
N ILE A 409 -7.48 3.86 5.21
CA ILE A 409 -6.96 3.99 6.58
C ILE A 409 -5.66 3.21 6.78
N ILE A 410 -5.58 1.98 6.26
CA ILE A 410 -4.38 1.15 6.39
C ILE A 410 -3.17 1.82 5.71
N ASN A 411 -3.41 2.47 4.57
CA ASN A 411 -2.35 3.06 3.75
C ASN A 411 -2.16 4.57 4.00
N ASP A 412 -3.03 5.21 4.79
CA ASP A 412 -3.06 6.67 4.96
C ASP A 412 -3.14 7.39 3.59
N SER A 413 -4.06 6.91 2.75
CA SER A 413 -4.16 7.35 1.35
C SER A 413 -5.02 8.59 1.19
N GLU A 414 -4.55 9.50 0.36
CA GLU A 414 -5.34 10.63 -0.13
C GLU A 414 -6.29 10.20 -1.24
N ILE A 415 -5.89 9.20 -2.04
CA ILE A 415 -6.72 8.61 -3.09
C ILE A 415 -6.61 7.09 -3.06
N VAL A 416 -7.75 6.40 -3.03
CA VAL A 416 -7.83 4.95 -3.25
C VAL A 416 -8.37 4.67 -4.64
N LEU A 417 -7.60 3.97 -5.46
CA LEU A 417 -7.95 3.59 -6.83
C LEU A 417 -8.51 2.16 -6.86
N TYR A 418 -9.40 1.84 -7.80
CA TYR A 418 -9.88 0.48 -8.02
C TYR A 418 -10.43 0.28 -9.45
N LYS A 419 -10.92 -0.93 -9.75
CA LYS A 419 -11.35 -1.33 -11.10
C LYS A 419 -12.84 -1.10 -11.34
N ILE A 420 -13.19 -0.72 -12.56
CA ILE A 420 -14.59 -0.64 -13.03
C ILE A 420 -14.90 -1.84 -13.91
N ALA A 421 -16.09 -2.42 -13.76
CA ALA A 421 -16.68 -3.32 -14.73
C ALA A 421 -17.70 -2.56 -15.58
N LYS A 422 -17.79 -2.85 -16.87
CA LYS A 422 -18.86 -2.31 -17.73
C LYS A 422 -19.94 -3.35 -17.88
N PHE A 423 -21.20 -2.96 -17.86
CA PHE A 423 -22.30 -3.88 -18.15
C PHE A 423 -23.30 -3.26 -19.12
N ASN A 424 -24.04 -4.14 -19.80
CA ASN A 424 -25.19 -3.79 -20.61
C ASN A 424 -26.21 -4.94 -20.46
N GLU A 425 -27.41 -4.60 -20.04
CA GLU A 425 -28.44 -5.58 -19.66
C GLU A 425 -27.81 -6.61 -18.71
N ASP A 426 -27.75 -7.89 -19.10
CA ASP A 426 -27.24 -8.98 -18.25
C ASP A 426 -25.75 -9.31 -18.46
N LYS A 427 -25.05 -8.59 -19.35
CA LYS A 427 -23.66 -8.91 -19.71
C LYS A 427 -22.66 -7.97 -19.05
N ILE A 428 -21.91 -8.51 -18.10
CA ILE A 428 -20.79 -7.82 -17.44
C ILE A 428 -19.48 -8.07 -18.19
N ARG A 429 -18.69 -7.02 -18.36
CA ARG A 429 -17.39 -6.98 -19.01
C ARG A 429 -16.33 -6.45 -18.05
N TYR A 430 -15.40 -7.33 -17.69
CA TYR A 430 -14.27 -7.05 -16.80
C TYR A 430 -13.03 -6.51 -17.54
N ASN A 431 -13.19 -5.99 -18.75
CA ASN A 431 -12.10 -5.42 -19.55
C ASN A 431 -12.32 -3.92 -19.83
N ALA A 432 -13.04 -3.24 -18.94
CA ALA A 432 -13.23 -1.80 -19.02
C ALA A 432 -11.88 -1.06 -18.89
N PRO A 433 -11.76 0.16 -19.45
CA PRO A 433 -10.69 1.08 -19.08
C PRO A 433 -10.68 1.26 -17.55
N GLY A 434 -9.50 1.27 -16.96
CA GLY A 434 -9.32 1.21 -15.52
C GLY A 434 -7.90 0.80 -15.14
N PHE A 435 -7.57 1.03 -13.88
CA PHE A 435 -6.26 0.71 -13.36
C PHE A 435 -6.08 -0.82 -13.32
N ASP A 436 -5.08 -1.34 -14.07
CA ASP A 436 -4.67 -2.74 -14.08
C ASP A 436 -3.23 -2.85 -13.53
N PHE A 437 -2.98 -2.31 -12.33
CA PHE A 437 -1.63 -2.21 -11.77
C PHE A 437 -1.00 -3.58 -11.52
N GLU A 438 -1.80 -4.59 -11.18
CA GLU A 438 -1.35 -5.96 -10.96
C GLU A 438 -0.71 -6.60 -12.20
N LYS A 439 -1.01 -6.10 -13.40
CA LYS A 439 -0.37 -6.57 -14.64
C LYS A 439 1.06 -6.04 -14.80
N LYS A 440 1.33 -4.82 -14.31
CA LYS A 440 2.62 -4.15 -14.43
C LYS A 440 3.50 -4.36 -13.19
N ILE A 441 2.89 -4.42 -12.02
CA ILE A 441 3.58 -4.47 -10.73
C ILE A 441 3.30 -5.82 -10.07
N LYS A 442 4.26 -6.75 -10.21
CA LYS A 442 4.15 -8.11 -9.69
C LYS A 442 4.66 -8.22 -8.26
N ASN A 443 4.18 -9.22 -7.52
CA ASN A 443 4.62 -9.57 -6.16
C ASN A 443 4.44 -8.45 -5.12
N ILE A 444 3.43 -7.60 -5.31
CA ILE A 444 3.05 -6.58 -4.34
C ILE A 444 1.78 -6.98 -3.61
N ASN A 445 1.78 -6.78 -2.29
CA ASN A 445 0.58 -6.82 -1.50
C ASN A 445 -0.07 -5.42 -1.49
N PHE A 446 -1.03 -5.20 -2.39
CA PHE A 446 -1.70 -3.91 -2.54
C PHE A 446 -2.50 -3.45 -1.30
N LYS A 447 -2.70 -4.34 -0.32
CA LYS A 447 -3.32 -3.95 0.97
C LYS A 447 -2.44 -3.03 1.81
N HIS A 448 -1.13 -3.13 1.65
CA HIS A 448 -0.12 -2.37 2.42
C HIS A 448 0.88 -1.70 1.48
N TYR A 449 0.37 -1.09 0.42
CA TYR A 449 1.18 -0.48 -0.61
C TYR A 449 0.62 0.87 -1.01
N THR A 450 1.46 1.89 -0.85
CA THR A 450 1.23 3.23 -1.36
C THR A 450 2.20 3.56 -2.50
N PHE A 451 1.79 4.48 -3.34
CA PHE A 451 2.58 5.04 -4.43
C PHE A 451 2.15 6.48 -4.70
N ASP A 452 3.04 7.23 -5.32
CA ASP A 452 2.80 8.56 -5.84
C ASP A 452 2.57 8.51 -7.36
N TYR A 453 2.41 9.68 -7.97
CA TYR A 453 2.19 9.81 -9.40
C TYR A 453 3.36 9.30 -10.25
N HIS A 454 4.60 9.28 -9.76
CA HIS A 454 5.76 8.84 -10.54
C HIS A 454 5.64 7.36 -10.95
N LYS A 455 4.94 6.54 -10.16
CA LYS A 455 4.67 5.13 -10.49
C LYS A 455 3.57 4.94 -11.55
N ILE A 456 2.73 5.95 -11.76
CA ILE A 456 1.49 5.80 -12.52
C ILE A 456 1.23 6.91 -13.54
N LYS A 457 2.23 7.74 -13.89
CA LYS A 457 2.10 8.85 -14.87
C LYS A 457 1.26 8.48 -16.09
N HIS A 458 1.57 7.35 -16.73
CA HIS A 458 0.84 6.88 -17.90
C HIS A 458 -0.68 6.74 -17.65
N TYR A 459 -1.09 6.25 -16.48
CA TYR A 459 -2.49 6.04 -16.12
C TYR A 459 -3.23 7.33 -15.83
N ILE A 460 -2.54 8.34 -15.28
CA ILE A 460 -3.12 9.66 -14.99
C ILE A 460 -3.62 10.32 -16.27
N PHE A 461 -2.81 10.23 -17.33
CA PHE A 461 -3.06 10.93 -18.59
C PHE A 461 -3.79 10.10 -19.64
N ASN A 462 -3.83 8.78 -19.55
CA ASN A 462 -4.26 7.95 -20.69
C ASN A 462 -5.18 6.78 -20.31
N ASP A 463 -5.68 6.73 -19.08
CA ASP A 463 -6.62 5.72 -18.62
C ASP A 463 -7.92 6.35 -18.08
N SER A 464 -8.76 5.57 -17.38
CA SER A 464 -10.08 6.01 -16.88
C SER A 464 -10.02 7.35 -16.14
N PHE A 465 -10.61 8.40 -16.75
CA PHE A 465 -10.79 9.74 -16.17
C PHE A 465 -11.92 9.84 -15.15
N SER A 466 -12.71 8.77 -15.02
CA SER A 466 -13.91 8.77 -14.18
C SER A 466 -13.58 9.07 -12.72
N PRO A 467 -14.29 9.99 -12.06
CA PRO A 467 -14.17 10.18 -10.62
C PRO A 467 -14.74 8.99 -9.84
N CYS A 468 -15.59 8.17 -10.47
CA CYS A 468 -16.33 7.05 -9.88
C CYS A 468 -15.49 5.78 -9.72
N ASN A 469 -14.17 5.82 -9.96
CA ASN A 469 -13.25 4.72 -9.62
C ASN A 469 -12.21 5.10 -8.56
N LYS A 470 -12.54 6.12 -7.76
CA LYS A 470 -11.65 6.68 -6.74
C LYS A 470 -12.44 7.05 -5.48
N LEU A 471 -11.82 6.81 -4.32
CA LEU A 471 -12.19 7.40 -3.04
C LEU A 471 -11.16 8.48 -2.72
N TYR A 472 -11.60 9.70 -2.39
CA TYR A 472 -10.71 10.83 -2.12
C TYR A 472 -10.80 11.27 -0.67
N LYS A 473 -9.68 11.55 -0.01
CA LYS A 473 -9.67 12.17 1.32
C LYS A 473 -10.19 13.60 1.19
N LYS A 474 -11.24 13.96 1.94
CA LYS A 474 -11.89 15.27 1.83
C LYS A 474 -10.93 16.41 2.17
N GLU A 475 -10.14 16.25 3.23
CA GLU A 475 -9.12 17.22 3.64
C GLU A 475 -8.11 17.50 2.51
N PHE A 476 -7.71 16.48 1.75
CA PHE A 476 -6.83 16.62 0.59
C PHE A 476 -7.52 17.44 -0.53
N LEU A 477 -8.80 17.19 -0.79
CA LEU A 477 -9.57 17.98 -1.76
C LEU A 477 -9.72 19.44 -1.33
N ASP A 478 -10.11 19.68 -0.08
CA ASP A 478 -10.35 21.01 0.46
C ASP A 478 -9.06 21.84 0.51
N SER A 479 -7.98 21.28 1.04
CA SER A 479 -6.69 21.98 1.22
C SER A 479 -6.04 22.39 -0.11
N ASN A 480 -6.33 21.67 -1.19
CA ASN A 480 -5.86 21.99 -2.54
C ASN A 480 -6.92 22.71 -3.40
N ASN A 481 -8.10 23.02 -2.84
CA ASN A 481 -9.17 23.72 -3.53
C ASN A 481 -9.63 23.00 -4.82
N PHE A 482 -9.69 21.66 -4.80
CA PHE A 482 -10.07 20.86 -5.96
C PHE A 482 -11.59 20.88 -6.20
N TYR A 483 -11.97 21.35 -7.38
CA TYR A 483 -13.35 21.37 -7.87
C TYR A 483 -13.42 21.01 -9.34
N PHE A 484 -14.54 20.43 -9.77
CA PHE A 484 -14.81 20.20 -11.19
C PHE A 484 -14.96 21.54 -11.92
N LYS A 485 -14.35 21.70 -13.10
CA LYS A 485 -14.48 22.94 -13.87
C LYS A 485 -15.87 23.01 -14.49
N ASN A 486 -16.58 24.12 -14.26
CA ASN A 486 -17.96 24.31 -14.73
C ASN A 486 -18.01 24.51 -16.26
N GLY A 487 -19.08 24.03 -16.90
CA GLY A 487 -19.34 24.29 -18.33
C GLY A 487 -18.48 23.50 -19.31
N LEU A 488 -17.85 22.39 -18.87
CA LEU A 488 -17.13 21.44 -19.72
C LEU A 488 -17.87 20.09 -19.73
N ILE A 489 -17.83 19.37 -20.87
CA ILE A 489 -18.41 18.01 -21.01
C ILE A 489 -17.47 16.90 -20.51
N PHE A 490 -16.17 17.19 -20.41
CA PHE A 490 -15.17 16.28 -19.82
C PHE A 490 -14.49 16.97 -18.63
N GLU A 491 -15.32 17.44 -17.70
CA GLU A 491 -14.89 18.07 -16.45
C GLU A 491 -14.04 17.14 -15.57
N ASP A 492 -14.17 15.83 -15.79
CA ASP A 492 -13.48 14.75 -15.10
C ASP A 492 -11.98 14.71 -15.44
N VAL A 493 -11.61 15.08 -16.67
CA VAL A 493 -10.23 15.04 -17.15
C VAL A 493 -9.31 16.00 -16.36
N PRO A 494 -9.60 17.33 -16.27
CA PRO A 494 -8.78 18.21 -15.43
C PRO A 494 -8.79 17.79 -13.97
N PHE A 495 -9.97 17.47 -13.40
CA PHE A 495 -10.08 17.10 -11.99
C PHE A 495 -9.21 15.88 -11.65
N GLN A 496 -9.20 14.86 -12.49
CA GLN A 496 -8.32 13.70 -12.33
C GLN A 496 -6.84 14.07 -12.39
N ILE A 497 -6.42 14.79 -13.44
CA ILE A 497 -5.00 15.09 -13.64
C ILE A 497 -4.48 15.96 -12.49
N GLU A 498 -5.25 16.98 -12.10
CA GLU A 498 -4.94 17.88 -10.98
C GLU A 498 -4.79 17.09 -9.66
N THR A 499 -5.80 16.29 -9.30
CA THR A 499 -5.79 15.52 -8.05
C THR A 499 -4.72 14.44 -8.02
N MET A 500 -4.56 13.65 -9.08
CA MET A 500 -3.62 12.52 -9.07
C MET A 500 -2.15 12.94 -9.16
N LEU A 501 -1.82 14.10 -9.75
CA LEU A 501 -0.45 14.62 -9.74
C LEU A 501 -0.06 15.23 -8.40
N LYS A 502 -1.03 15.77 -7.67
CA LYS A 502 -0.82 16.40 -6.35
C LYS A 502 -0.86 15.40 -5.19
N ALA A 503 -1.51 14.26 -5.35
CA ALA A 503 -1.53 13.23 -4.32
C ALA A 503 -0.13 12.64 -4.08
N GLU A 504 0.33 12.71 -2.84
CA GLU A 504 1.58 12.10 -2.36
C GLU A 504 1.39 10.63 -2.03
N LYS A 505 0.20 10.25 -1.53
CA LYS A 505 -0.12 8.88 -1.14
C LYS A 505 -1.40 8.39 -1.79
N MET A 506 -1.22 7.51 -2.77
CA MET A 506 -2.30 6.74 -3.37
C MET A 506 -2.17 5.27 -3.05
N SER A 507 -3.28 4.56 -2.97
CA SER A 507 -3.33 3.10 -2.83
C SER A 507 -4.31 2.50 -3.84
N TYR A 508 -4.35 1.17 -3.92
CA TYR A 508 -5.10 0.45 -4.95
C TYR A 508 -5.79 -0.79 -4.39
N VAL A 509 -7.06 -0.98 -4.77
CA VAL A 509 -7.82 -2.20 -4.53
C VAL A 509 -8.01 -2.93 -5.88
N PRO A 510 -7.35 -4.09 -6.09
CA PRO A 510 -7.36 -4.81 -7.37
C PRO A 510 -8.67 -5.58 -7.62
N GLU A 511 -9.81 -4.92 -7.43
CA GLU A 511 -11.14 -5.52 -7.53
C GLU A 511 -12.10 -4.64 -8.34
N TYR A 512 -13.07 -5.29 -8.99
CA TYR A 512 -14.15 -4.62 -9.71
C TYR A 512 -15.27 -4.25 -8.73
N LEU A 513 -15.26 -3.01 -8.25
CA LEU A 513 -16.18 -2.54 -7.21
C LEU A 513 -17.32 -1.66 -7.75
N TYR A 514 -17.16 -1.15 -8.97
CA TYR A 514 -18.13 -0.26 -9.61
C TYR A 514 -18.58 -0.83 -10.95
N TYR A 515 -19.88 -0.81 -11.19
CA TYR A 515 -20.53 -1.36 -12.38
C TYR A 515 -21.10 -0.20 -13.18
N TYR A 516 -20.41 0.13 -14.27
CA TYR A 516 -20.75 1.19 -15.19
C TYR A 516 -21.70 0.69 -16.28
N ARG A 517 -22.86 1.33 -16.42
CA ARG A 517 -23.88 0.97 -17.39
C ARG A 517 -23.58 1.58 -18.75
N SER A 518 -23.58 0.75 -19.78
CA SER A 518 -23.40 1.22 -21.15
C SER A 518 -24.71 1.81 -21.69
N ASN A 519 -24.87 3.14 -21.63
CA ASN A 519 -26.05 3.82 -22.17
C ASN A 519 -25.79 4.38 -23.59
N PRO A 520 -26.45 3.85 -24.64
CA PRO A 520 -26.29 4.36 -26.01
C PRO A 520 -26.80 5.81 -26.19
N LYS A 521 -27.68 6.30 -25.29
CA LYS A 521 -28.18 7.68 -25.29
C LYS A 521 -27.31 8.64 -24.46
N SER A 522 -26.13 8.21 -24.01
CA SER A 522 -25.21 9.05 -23.22
C SER A 522 -24.92 10.40 -23.88
N VAL A 523 -24.81 11.45 -23.07
CA VAL A 523 -24.45 12.82 -23.49
C VAL A 523 -23.13 12.82 -24.28
N MET A 524 -22.19 11.93 -23.92
CA MET A 524 -20.90 11.75 -24.60
C MET A 524 -21.02 11.32 -26.07
N ASN A 525 -22.19 10.80 -26.50
CA ASN A 525 -22.42 10.38 -27.89
C ASN A 525 -22.89 11.53 -28.80
N LYS A 526 -23.17 12.72 -28.26
CA LYS A 526 -23.55 13.90 -29.06
C LYS A 526 -22.29 14.57 -29.63
N TYR A 527 -22.33 14.95 -30.90
CA TYR A 527 -21.19 15.56 -31.62
C TYR A 527 -21.05 17.07 -31.37
N GLU A 528 -22.06 17.68 -30.78
CA GLU A 528 -22.05 19.09 -30.41
C GLU A 528 -21.11 19.28 -29.19
N ASN A 529 -20.30 20.34 -29.19
CA ASN A 529 -19.37 20.75 -28.11
C ASN A 529 -17.98 20.07 -28.03
N ARG A 530 -17.50 19.42 -29.10
CA ARG A 530 -16.13 18.85 -29.11
C ARG A 530 -15.00 19.89 -29.01
N GLU A 531 -15.29 21.19 -29.17
CA GLU A 531 -14.30 22.26 -28.96
C GLU A 531 -13.77 22.32 -27.52
N ASP A 532 -14.54 21.81 -26.54
CA ASP A 532 -14.12 21.77 -25.13
C ASP A 532 -12.84 20.95 -24.92
N ILE A 533 -12.54 19.98 -25.80
CA ILE A 533 -11.28 19.22 -25.75
C ILE A 533 -10.06 20.14 -25.81
N TYR A 534 -10.12 21.22 -26.61
CA TYR A 534 -9.02 22.18 -26.65
C TYR A 534 -8.92 22.95 -25.33
N LYS A 535 -10.05 23.39 -24.77
CA LYS A 535 -10.08 24.05 -23.46
C LYS A 535 -9.50 23.13 -22.38
N ILE A 536 -9.80 21.84 -22.41
CA ILE A 536 -9.26 20.85 -21.48
C ILE A 536 -7.75 20.71 -21.65
N ILE A 537 -7.27 20.65 -22.89
CA ILE A 537 -5.82 20.61 -23.17
C ILE A 537 -5.16 21.87 -22.61
N ASP A 538 -5.74 23.04 -22.81
CA ASP A 538 -5.22 24.33 -22.33
C ASP A 538 -5.19 24.38 -20.79
N ILE A 539 -6.29 24.01 -20.13
CA ILE A 539 -6.40 23.95 -18.66
C ILE A 539 -5.35 23.01 -18.08
N VAL A 540 -5.20 21.81 -18.66
CA VAL A 540 -4.21 20.84 -18.21
C VAL A 540 -2.79 21.37 -18.44
N GLU A 541 -2.51 21.95 -19.61
CA GLU A 541 -1.19 22.51 -19.91
C GLU A 541 -0.80 23.65 -18.96
N GLU A 542 -1.74 24.56 -18.67
CA GLU A 542 -1.57 25.65 -17.72
C GLU A 542 -1.26 25.10 -16.32
N PHE A 543 -2.09 24.19 -15.81
CA PHE A 543 -1.85 23.53 -14.52
C PHE A 543 -0.47 22.88 -14.45
N LEU A 544 -0.07 22.15 -15.49
CA LEU A 544 1.24 21.49 -15.54
C LEU A 544 2.40 22.49 -15.52
N LYS A 545 2.26 23.65 -16.17
CA LYS A 545 3.29 24.70 -16.18
C LYS A 545 3.37 25.41 -14.83
N GLU A 546 2.23 25.84 -14.29
CA GLU A 546 2.16 26.54 -12.99
C GLU A 546 2.71 25.70 -11.83
N ASN A 547 2.53 24.38 -11.90
CA ASN A 547 2.97 23.46 -10.86
C ASN A 547 4.29 22.75 -11.18
N ASN A 548 5.03 23.19 -12.21
CA ASN A 548 6.34 22.65 -12.61
C ASN A 548 6.35 21.16 -13.01
N TYR A 549 5.20 20.59 -13.39
CA TYR A 549 5.10 19.21 -13.88
C TYR A 549 5.38 19.08 -15.39
N TYR A 550 5.20 20.16 -16.16
CA TYR A 550 5.16 20.11 -17.63
C TYR A 550 6.33 19.35 -18.26
N ASN A 551 7.57 19.67 -17.88
CA ASN A 551 8.77 19.02 -18.42
C ASN A 551 8.86 17.55 -18.01
N GLU A 552 8.45 17.23 -16.78
CA GLU A 552 8.56 15.89 -16.22
C GLU A 552 7.58 14.89 -16.87
N VAL A 553 6.37 15.34 -17.22
CA VAL A 553 5.31 14.50 -17.78
C VAL A 553 5.04 14.79 -19.25
N LYS A 554 5.99 15.47 -19.93
CA LYS A 554 5.82 15.93 -21.31
C LYS A 554 5.42 14.82 -22.26
N TYR A 555 6.04 13.65 -22.17
CA TYR A 555 5.72 12.52 -23.06
C TYR A 555 4.32 11.96 -22.80
N GLU A 556 3.89 11.86 -21.54
CA GLU A 556 2.53 11.44 -21.19
C GLU A 556 1.49 12.46 -21.67
N PHE A 557 1.79 13.75 -21.53
CA PHE A 557 0.91 14.83 -21.96
C PHE A 557 0.80 14.94 -23.48
N ASP A 558 1.90 14.83 -24.22
CA ASP A 558 1.90 14.80 -25.68
C ASP A 558 1.07 13.61 -26.21
N TYR A 559 1.19 12.44 -25.55
CA TYR A 559 0.36 11.29 -25.89
C TYR A 559 -1.13 11.52 -25.58
N PHE A 560 -1.43 12.15 -24.44
CA PHE A 560 -2.79 12.55 -24.08
C PHE A 560 -3.39 13.47 -25.14
N LYS A 561 -2.69 14.52 -25.59
CA LYS A 561 -3.15 15.41 -26.67
C LYS A 561 -3.53 14.60 -27.92
N LEU A 562 -2.67 13.67 -28.34
CA LEU A 562 -2.95 12.80 -29.49
C LEU A 562 -4.19 11.92 -29.28
N LEU A 563 -4.37 11.34 -28.10
CA LEU A 563 -5.55 10.52 -27.81
C LEU A 563 -6.83 11.35 -27.84
N GLN A 564 -6.88 12.47 -27.13
CA GLN A 564 -8.05 13.33 -27.07
C GLN A 564 -8.43 13.86 -28.45
N ILE A 565 -7.46 14.36 -29.22
CA ILE A 565 -7.68 14.86 -30.58
C ILE A 565 -8.15 13.72 -31.51
N SER A 566 -7.48 12.57 -31.50
CA SER A 566 -7.82 11.47 -32.40
C SER A 566 -9.17 10.83 -32.09
N GLN A 567 -9.58 10.79 -30.82
CA GLN A 567 -10.82 10.16 -30.38
C GLN A 567 -12.03 11.09 -30.50
N TYR A 568 -11.86 12.37 -30.17
CA TYR A 568 -12.97 13.31 -30.09
C TYR A 568 -12.94 14.31 -31.24
N ILE A 569 -11.82 14.92 -31.59
CA ILE A 569 -11.83 15.97 -32.63
C ILE A 569 -11.97 15.40 -34.04
N ILE A 570 -11.12 14.45 -34.42
CA ILE A 570 -11.07 13.94 -35.79
C ILE A 570 -12.42 13.35 -36.27
N PRO A 571 -13.17 12.57 -35.45
CA PRO A 571 -14.46 12.04 -35.88
C PRO A 571 -15.57 13.08 -36.06
N ALA A 572 -15.42 14.31 -35.57
CA ALA A 572 -16.38 15.39 -35.85
C ALA A 572 -16.41 15.80 -37.33
N ASN A 573 -15.41 15.39 -38.11
CA ASN A 573 -15.48 15.40 -39.57
C ASN A 573 -15.64 16.81 -40.20
N THR A 574 -15.04 17.84 -39.60
CA THR A 574 -15.04 19.22 -40.13
C THR A 574 -13.63 19.70 -40.47
N GLU A 575 -13.49 20.49 -41.53
CA GLU A 575 -12.20 21.05 -41.96
C GLU A 575 -11.63 22.01 -40.89
N LYS A 576 -12.49 22.81 -40.25
CA LYS A 576 -12.12 23.71 -39.15
C LYS A 576 -11.44 22.94 -38.01
N TYR A 577 -12.05 21.85 -37.55
CA TYR A 577 -11.52 21.03 -36.47
C TYR A 577 -10.26 20.28 -36.87
N PHE A 578 -10.19 19.78 -38.10
CA PHE A 578 -8.99 19.12 -38.60
C PHE A 578 -7.78 20.06 -38.62
N LYS A 579 -7.93 21.29 -39.13
CA LYS A 579 -6.84 22.28 -39.15
C LYS A 579 -6.37 22.65 -37.75
N LYS A 580 -7.29 22.85 -36.80
CA LYS A 580 -6.93 23.14 -35.41
C LYS A 580 -6.21 21.94 -34.75
N ALA A 581 -6.69 20.72 -34.98
CA ALA A 581 -6.05 19.49 -34.52
C ALA A 581 -4.62 19.34 -35.05
N LYS A 582 -4.40 19.63 -36.34
CA LYS A 582 -3.07 19.63 -36.95
C LYS A 582 -2.14 20.63 -36.26
N LYS A 583 -2.58 21.88 -36.08
CA LYS A 583 -1.79 22.93 -35.41
C LYS A 583 -1.38 22.55 -33.98
N GLU A 584 -2.27 21.92 -33.22
CA GLU A 584 -1.93 21.42 -31.87
C GLU A 584 -0.90 20.29 -31.93
N LEU A 585 -1.06 19.37 -32.88
CA LEU A 585 -0.18 18.20 -32.99
C LEU A 585 1.20 18.53 -33.60
N GLU A 586 1.33 19.61 -34.37
CA GLU A 586 2.61 20.11 -34.88
C GLU A 586 3.56 20.58 -33.76
N GLN A 587 3.01 20.94 -32.60
CA GLN A 587 3.78 21.42 -31.45
C GLN A 587 4.36 20.28 -30.58
N VAL A 588 4.04 19.02 -30.89
CA VAL A 588 4.46 17.85 -30.11
C VAL A 588 5.29 16.89 -30.94
N ASN A 589 6.31 16.27 -30.34
CA ASN A 589 7.16 15.29 -31.02
C ASN A 589 6.75 13.85 -30.65
N ILE A 590 5.74 13.33 -31.36
CA ILE A 590 5.20 11.99 -31.12
C ILE A 590 6.12 10.86 -31.63
N ASN A 591 6.94 11.11 -32.65
CA ASN A 591 7.76 10.07 -33.27
C ASN A 591 8.87 9.55 -32.33
N GLU A 592 9.38 10.40 -31.44
CA GLU A 592 10.37 10.02 -30.43
C GLU A 592 9.75 9.46 -29.14
N ASN A 593 8.42 9.56 -29.00
CA ASN A 593 7.72 9.17 -27.78
C ASN A 593 7.47 7.65 -27.72
N LYS A 594 8.29 6.96 -26.92
CA LYS A 594 8.22 5.50 -26.73
C LYS A 594 6.92 5.01 -26.08
N LEU A 595 6.13 5.89 -25.46
CA LEU A 595 4.84 5.54 -24.85
C LEU A 595 3.75 5.34 -25.90
N VAL A 596 3.91 5.92 -27.10
CA VAL A 596 2.87 5.95 -28.12
C VAL A 596 2.91 4.68 -28.97
N PRO A 597 1.80 3.90 -29.05
CA PRO A 597 1.76 2.73 -29.91
C PRO A 597 2.00 3.06 -31.38
N LYS A 598 2.67 2.18 -32.13
CA LYS A 598 2.94 2.36 -33.57
C LYS A 598 1.69 2.68 -34.39
N SER A 599 0.53 2.15 -34.01
CA SER A 599 -0.76 2.45 -34.66
C SER A 599 -1.17 3.91 -34.51
N LYS A 600 -0.92 4.50 -33.35
CA LYS A 600 -1.21 5.91 -33.02
C LYS A 600 -0.17 6.86 -33.64
N ILE A 601 1.11 6.47 -33.68
CA ILE A 601 2.15 7.20 -34.44
C ILE A 601 1.76 7.33 -35.92
N LYS A 602 1.25 6.24 -36.53
CA LYS A 602 0.74 6.30 -37.91
C LYS A 602 -0.42 7.27 -38.07
N THR A 603 -1.37 7.29 -37.12
CA THR A 603 -2.48 8.25 -37.14
C THR A 603 -1.98 9.68 -37.02
N TYR A 604 -1.04 9.95 -36.10
CA TYR A 604 -0.38 11.24 -35.96
C TYR A 604 0.27 11.69 -37.28
N ASN A 605 1.13 10.85 -37.87
CA ASN A 605 1.82 11.17 -39.12
C ASN A 605 0.84 11.38 -40.29
N MET A 606 -0.30 10.68 -40.32
CA MET A 606 -1.34 10.94 -41.33
C MET A 606 -2.02 12.30 -41.14
N ILE A 607 -2.20 12.76 -39.91
CA ILE A 607 -2.79 14.09 -39.63
C ILE A 607 -1.80 15.19 -40.05
N ILE A 608 -0.55 15.09 -39.59
CA ILE A 608 0.50 16.09 -39.86
C ILE A 608 0.79 16.21 -41.36
N ASN A 609 0.90 15.08 -42.06
CA ASN A 609 1.26 15.05 -43.48
C ASN A 609 0.07 15.33 -44.43
N SER A 610 -1.12 15.65 -43.93
CA SER A 610 -2.27 16.00 -44.77
C SER A 610 -2.54 17.50 -44.74
N ASN A 611 -2.84 18.07 -45.91
CA ASN A 611 -3.14 19.50 -46.08
C ASN A 611 -4.62 19.81 -45.86
N SER A 612 -5.49 18.81 -45.95
CA SER A 612 -6.94 18.93 -45.72
C SER A 612 -7.53 17.69 -45.05
N LEU A 613 -8.74 17.81 -44.51
CA LEU A 613 -9.49 16.67 -43.98
C LEU A 613 -9.74 15.61 -45.06
N ASN A 614 -10.01 16.03 -46.30
CA ASN A 614 -10.24 15.10 -47.41
C ASN A 614 -9.01 14.27 -47.73
N GLU A 615 -7.83 14.89 -47.75
CA GLU A 615 -6.58 14.16 -47.95
C GLU A 615 -6.31 13.16 -46.81
N TYR A 616 -6.55 13.55 -45.56
CA TYR A 616 -6.49 12.65 -44.41
C TYR A 616 -7.45 11.46 -44.56
N LYS A 617 -8.70 11.70 -44.98
CA LYS A 617 -9.69 10.64 -45.22
C LYS A 617 -9.22 9.65 -46.27
N ILE A 618 -8.72 10.13 -47.40
CA ILE A 618 -8.20 9.27 -48.47
C ILE A 618 -7.10 8.35 -47.92
N LYS A 619 -6.09 8.91 -47.26
CA LYS A 619 -5.01 8.12 -46.62
C LYS A 619 -5.55 7.12 -45.60
N ASN A 620 -6.59 7.49 -44.84
CA ASN A 620 -7.22 6.61 -43.87
C ASN A 620 -8.01 5.47 -44.52
N TYR A 621 -8.73 5.74 -45.60
CA TYR A 621 -9.44 4.72 -46.36
C TYR A 621 -8.46 3.75 -47.04
N GLU A 622 -7.39 4.24 -47.65
CA GLU A 622 -6.32 3.38 -48.21
C GLU A 622 -5.72 2.46 -47.15
N LYS A 623 -5.48 2.97 -45.94
CA LYS A 623 -5.01 2.18 -44.81
C LYS A 623 -6.02 1.10 -44.43
N GLN A 624 -7.32 1.44 -44.36
CA GLN A 624 -8.37 0.47 -44.05
C GLN A 624 -8.49 -0.61 -45.14
N ILE A 625 -8.41 -0.24 -46.41
CA ILE A 625 -8.40 -1.17 -47.56
C ILE A 625 -7.25 -2.17 -47.42
N LYS A 626 -6.02 -1.71 -47.17
CA LYS A 626 -4.86 -2.59 -46.96
C LYS A 626 -5.03 -3.56 -45.79
N ILE A 627 -5.71 -3.13 -44.71
CA ILE A 627 -6.02 -4.00 -43.57
C ILE A 627 -7.02 -5.08 -43.99
N LEU A 628 -8.11 -4.69 -44.66
CA LEU A 628 -9.15 -5.59 -45.14
C LEU A 628 -8.60 -6.60 -46.17
N GLU A 629 -7.72 -6.18 -47.07
CA GLU A 629 -7.04 -7.07 -48.03
C GLU A 629 -6.21 -8.14 -47.31
N LYS A 630 -5.45 -7.75 -46.28
CA LYS A 630 -4.64 -8.68 -45.48
C LYS A 630 -5.51 -9.67 -44.71
N GLU A 631 -6.62 -9.20 -44.15
CA GLU A 631 -7.56 -10.06 -43.42
C GLU A 631 -8.29 -11.02 -44.37
N ASN A 632 -8.72 -10.55 -45.54
CA ASN A 632 -9.30 -11.38 -46.59
C ASN A 632 -8.31 -12.47 -47.05
N LYS A 633 -7.03 -12.13 -47.26
CA LYS A 633 -5.98 -13.12 -47.56
C LYS A 633 -5.84 -14.17 -46.44
N ARG A 634 -5.89 -13.76 -45.18
CA ARG A 634 -5.84 -14.67 -44.02
C ARG A 634 -7.06 -15.61 -43.99
N LEU A 635 -8.25 -15.09 -44.23
CA LEU A 635 -9.49 -15.86 -44.26
C LEU A 635 -9.51 -16.85 -45.43
N LYS A 636 -9.05 -16.45 -46.62
CA LYS A 636 -8.87 -17.36 -47.77
C LYS A 636 -7.94 -18.52 -47.43
N ASN A 637 -6.80 -18.25 -46.79
CA ASN A 637 -5.88 -19.30 -46.33
C ASN A 637 -6.52 -20.23 -45.29
N LYS A 638 -7.25 -19.68 -44.32
CA LYS A 638 -7.97 -20.48 -43.32
C LYS A 638 -9.06 -21.35 -43.95
N ASN A 639 -9.80 -20.83 -44.91
CA ASN A 639 -10.81 -21.60 -45.67
C ASN A 639 -10.15 -22.73 -46.46
N ASN A 640 -9.03 -22.48 -47.14
CA ASN A 640 -8.30 -23.53 -47.86
C ASN A 640 -7.81 -24.63 -46.91
N LEU A 641 -7.30 -24.28 -45.72
CA LEU A 641 -6.91 -25.26 -44.70
C LEU A 641 -8.09 -26.08 -44.17
N ILE A 642 -9.27 -25.46 -44.00
CA ILE A 642 -10.50 -26.15 -43.59
C ILE A 642 -10.98 -27.10 -44.69
N LEU A 643 -10.99 -26.65 -45.95
CA LEU A 643 -11.39 -27.45 -47.11
C LEU A 643 -10.46 -28.66 -47.32
N ASN A 644 -9.18 -28.53 -47.01
CA ASN A 644 -8.16 -29.57 -47.14
C ASN A 644 -7.92 -30.36 -45.83
N SER A 645 -8.75 -30.17 -44.80
CA SER A 645 -8.59 -30.84 -43.51
C SER A 645 -9.04 -32.31 -43.58
N ASN A 646 -8.17 -33.22 -43.16
CA ASN A 646 -8.50 -34.65 -43.00
C ASN A 646 -9.30 -34.95 -41.71
N SER A 647 -9.60 -33.93 -40.90
CA SER A 647 -10.37 -34.10 -39.66
C SER A 647 -11.84 -34.36 -39.98
N TRP A 648 -12.31 -35.56 -39.64
CA TRP A 648 -13.71 -35.97 -39.82
C TRP A 648 -14.72 -35.05 -39.13
N LYS A 649 -14.36 -34.48 -37.96
CA LYS A 649 -15.22 -33.53 -37.22
C LYS A 649 -15.44 -32.20 -37.96
N ILE A 650 -14.46 -31.73 -38.75
CA ILE A 650 -14.52 -30.47 -39.51
C ILE A 650 -15.22 -30.68 -40.86
N THR A 651 -14.97 -31.82 -41.50
CA THR A 651 -15.49 -32.14 -42.85
C THR A 651 -16.91 -32.71 -42.86
N LYS A 652 -17.45 -33.16 -41.71
CA LYS A 652 -18.81 -33.72 -41.59
C LYS A 652 -19.91 -32.76 -42.08
N PHE A 653 -19.83 -31.48 -41.72
CA PHE A 653 -20.81 -30.46 -42.12
C PHE A 653 -20.69 -30.09 -43.61
N LEU A 654 -19.45 -29.96 -44.11
CA LEU A 654 -19.17 -29.67 -45.52
C LEU A 654 -19.58 -30.81 -46.46
N ARG A 655 -19.43 -32.07 -46.04
CA ARG A 655 -19.95 -33.24 -46.77
C ARG A 655 -21.48 -33.27 -46.83
N LYS A 656 -22.17 -32.82 -45.76
CA LYS A 656 -23.65 -32.67 -45.74
C LYS A 656 -24.15 -31.65 -46.75
N ILE A 657 -23.46 -30.51 -46.90
CA ILE A 657 -23.81 -29.46 -47.88
C ILE A 657 -23.55 -29.92 -49.33
N ARG A 658 -22.49 -30.72 -49.56
CA ARG A 658 -22.15 -31.24 -50.90
C ARG A 658 -23.20 -32.22 -51.44
N ASN A 659 -23.95 -32.88 -50.55
CA ASN A 659 -25.05 -33.79 -50.92
C ASN A 659 -26.40 -33.09 -51.16
N ILE A 660 -26.50 -31.77 -50.98
CA ILE A 660 -27.71 -30.97 -51.28
C ILE A 660 -27.60 -30.30 -52.66
N ARG A 661 -26.42 -30.35 -53.29
CA ARG A 661 -26.13 -29.75 -54.60
C ARG A 661 -25.92 -30.76 -55.74
N LYS A 662 -26.20 -32.03 -55.48
CA LYS A 662 -26.44 -33.08 -56.50
C LYS A 662 -27.91 -33.43 -56.41
#